data_AF-A0AAD6TDI4-F1
#
_entry.id   AF-A0AAD6TDI4-F1
#
_cell.length_a   1.000
_cell.length_b   1.000
_cell.length_c   1.000
_cell.angle_alpha   90.00
_cell.angle_beta   90.00
_cell.angle_gamma   90.00
#
_symmetry.space_group_name_H-M   'P 1'
#
loop_
_entity.id
_entity.type
_entity.pdbx_description
1 polymer ?
#
loop_
_entity_poly.entity_id
_entity_poly.type
_entity_poly.pdbx_seq_one_letter_code
_entity_poly.pdbx_strand_id
1 'polypeptide(L)'
;MPAPPLPDELVSEILSPALRVSDEVFADTTHVSPFASSDSESTSAYLLVCKSWLRVATPLLYSVVILRSKAQAKALGLVLSGNNLLGPFIHKIRVEGGYGAPLGTILKCSPNITDLFMTLGIWGNDSTIGLCKGLTLISPTRLILKLDGKRSSNKMSTKLQDALLEAIPKWDRLTVAEFSNPVTSLTWDQRPIEVVFEALGNSKRLERLVISPHSIFQAYPKLKACPLKVIQIRGILSKSISLQLDAAPDIKALVQFSEKPLDLPCANVDPEPLIQSWSFSRNPLNAASQDVQESIWKRVLYFAMFVSEPEELRTRDRLAHRKTAIGLRATPSRLPFLLVSKTFNRLALPYYYAHTHLRNTMTTSKFAALLQRHPAVASQVRTLYGALSGRDYSHLKDPEGDELAAAAALLAVFSQTTGLEQVSERLKEDLEFNSNFVNLEGPSITWDAFEAMANSSGKTLQQFTKPIATESNISTEVFAKLTALRVLNWVCVTSFICDPAQTRVDGLPSLTTLQLTRQHPSFLIALKQMNLPSLRTLRLGNHDDETDDFLRVHGSKLTEVVVSSDLDKLEINIFEVCPNLSLITILMDPDVWSARKALNPKHFSSKKTTGCSLEKIQFEISYWSMIKDYIAAWETAFTGFNPQFPNLREIQIDQCEWPTNEREITKSYWVRWAEMLLKHNINLTDKSGKKWRPRLKV
;
A
#
# COMPACT_ATOMS: atom_id res chain seq x y z
N MET A 1 41.49 5.21 24.03
CA MET A 1 41.38 3.73 24.10
C MET A 1 40.23 3.32 23.19
N PRO A 2 40.38 2.31 22.32
CA PRO A 2 39.24 1.78 21.56
C PRO A 2 38.20 1.21 22.53
N ALA A 3 36.93 1.46 22.26
CA ALA A 3 35.83 0.89 23.05
C ALA A 3 35.94 -0.65 23.06
N PRO A 4 35.64 -1.33 24.18
CA PRO A 4 35.64 -2.78 24.22
C PRO A 4 34.67 -3.34 23.17
N PRO A 5 35.03 -4.44 22.47
CA PRO A 5 34.14 -5.06 21.49
C PRO A 5 32.85 -5.53 22.17
N LEU A 6 31.71 -5.35 21.49
CA LEU A 6 30.43 -5.87 21.95
C LEU A 6 30.49 -7.41 22.04
N PRO A 7 29.92 -8.02 23.09
CA PRO A 7 29.67 -9.46 23.15
C PRO A 7 28.87 -9.95 21.94
N ASP A 8 29.16 -11.17 21.48
CA ASP A 8 28.56 -11.75 20.28
C ASP A 8 27.03 -11.91 20.42
N GLU A 9 26.52 -12.09 21.64
CA GLU A 9 25.08 -12.18 21.95
C GLU A 9 24.38 -10.84 21.69
N LEU A 10 24.99 -9.73 22.09
CA LEU A 10 24.43 -8.40 21.82
C LEU A 10 24.50 -8.07 20.32
N VAL A 11 25.59 -8.45 19.64
CA VAL A 11 25.68 -8.31 18.18
C VAL A 11 24.61 -9.16 17.50
N SER A 12 24.35 -10.38 17.98
CA SER A 12 23.30 -11.25 17.46
C SER A 12 21.91 -10.65 17.63
N GLU A 13 21.59 -10.11 18.81
CA GLU A 13 20.32 -9.43 19.09
C GLU A 13 20.13 -8.17 18.23
N ILE A 14 21.20 -7.38 18.04
CA ILE A 14 21.17 -6.19 17.17
C ILE A 14 20.91 -6.58 15.71
N LEU A 15 21.54 -7.66 15.24
CA LEU A 15 21.45 -8.07 13.83
C LEU A 15 20.21 -8.92 13.52
N SER A 16 19.63 -9.57 14.52
CA SER A 16 18.51 -10.51 14.34
C SER A 16 17.30 -9.88 13.64
N PRO A 17 16.81 -8.68 13.99
CA PRO A 17 15.69 -8.05 13.29
C PRO A 17 15.95 -7.78 11.80
N ALA A 18 17.21 -7.57 11.41
CA ALA A 18 17.60 -7.26 10.04
C ALA A 18 17.90 -8.51 9.19
N LEU A 19 18.38 -9.59 9.82
CA LEU A 19 18.81 -10.81 9.15
C LEU A 19 17.80 -11.96 9.24
N ARG A 20 16.96 -12.00 10.29
CA ARG A 20 15.97 -13.07 10.47
C ARG A 20 14.75 -12.82 9.59
N VAL A 21 14.31 -13.89 8.95
CA VAL A 21 13.01 -13.95 8.26
C VAL A 21 12.02 -14.57 9.22
N SER A 22 10.93 -13.87 9.54
CA SER A 22 9.87 -14.42 10.39
C SER A 22 9.24 -15.66 9.74
N ASP A 23 8.69 -16.56 10.54
CA ASP A 23 8.09 -17.78 10.00
C ASP A 23 6.90 -17.48 9.11
N GLU A 24 6.12 -16.45 9.46
CA GLU A 24 4.94 -16.02 8.71
C GLU A 24 5.34 -15.54 7.31
N VAL A 25 6.43 -14.78 7.21
CA VAL A 25 6.97 -14.30 5.92
C VAL A 25 7.59 -15.46 5.13
N PHE A 26 8.32 -16.36 5.79
CA PHE A 26 8.88 -17.55 5.13
C PHE A 26 7.80 -18.49 4.59
N ALA A 27 6.72 -18.69 5.34
CA ALA A 27 5.59 -19.55 4.99
C ALA A 27 4.51 -18.81 4.18
N ASP A 28 4.74 -17.56 3.77
CA ASP A 28 3.77 -16.80 2.99
C ASP A 28 3.60 -17.42 1.60
N THR A 29 2.41 -17.95 1.36
CA THR A 29 2.03 -18.60 0.11
C THR A 29 1.15 -17.73 -0.78
N THR A 30 1.03 -16.42 -0.50
CA THR A 30 0.31 -15.49 -1.34
C THR A 30 0.86 -15.49 -2.77
N HIS A 31 0.06 -15.02 -3.73
CA HIS A 31 0.41 -15.05 -5.15
C HIS A 31 1.74 -14.35 -5.41
N VAL A 32 1.97 -13.20 -4.78
CA VAL A 32 3.23 -12.45 -4.83
C VAL A 32 4.11 -12.88 -3.67
N SER A 33 5.31 -13.38 -3.95
CA SER A 33 6.27 -13.71 -2.90
C SER A 33 6.54 -12.47 -2.03
N PRO A 34 6.56 -12.56 -0.69
CA PRO A 34 6.91 -11.40 0.14
C PRO A 34 8.37 -10.96 -0.06
N PHE A 35 9.19 -11.83 -0.65
CA PHE A 35 10.57 -11.54 -1.03
C PHE A 35 10.66 -10.87 -2.42
N ALA A 36 9.57 -10.82 -3.18
CA ALA A 36 9.49 -10.15 -4.49
C ALA A 36 9.77 -8.66 -4.42
N SER A 37 9.41 -8.01 -3.31
CA SER A 37 9.76 -6.62 -3.09
C SER A 37 11.29 -6.47 -2.99
N SER A 38 11.77 -5.34 -3.47
CA SER A 38 13.21 -5.05 -3.60
C SER A 38 13.64 -4.10 -2.49
N ASP A 39 12.78 -3.97 -1.49
CA ASP A 39 12.69 -2.80 -0.64
C ASP A 39 13.53 -3.04 0.61
N SER A 40 14.02 -4.28 0.81
CA SER A 40 15.08 -4.59 1.74
C SER A 40 16.44 -4.34 1.09
N GLU A 41 17.30 -3.64 1.83
CA GLU A 41 18.72 -3.60 1.54
C GLU A 41 19.30 -5.01 1.47
N SER A 42 20.41 -5.19 0.76
CA SER A 42 21.07 -6.48 0.74
C SER A 42 21.54 -6.82 2.15
N THR A 43 21.00 -7.91 2.72
CA THR A 43 21.41 -8.40 4.03
C THR A 43 22.90 -8.78 4.09
N SER A 44 23.55 -8.95 2.94
CA SER A 44 25.00 -9.16 2.87
C SER A 44 25.82 -7.92 3.27
N ALA A 45 25.25 -6.72 3.23
CA ALA A 45 25.95 -5.49 3.63
C ALA A 45 26.37 -5.52 5.11
N TYR A 46 25.58 -6.16 5.98
CA TYR A 46 25.90 -6.34 7.39
C TYR A 46 27.16 -7.19 7.62
N LEU A 47 27.51 -8.08 6.68
CA LEU A 47 28.72 -8.90 6.77
C LEU A 47 30.00 -8.09 6.57
N LEU A 48 29.91 -6.90 5.96
CA LEU A 48 31.06 -6.09 5.56
C LEU A 48 31.48 -5.07 6.63
N VAL A 49 30.75 -4.98 7.75
CA VAL A 49 31.01 -3.99 8.81
C VAL A 49 32.32 -4.28 9.55
N CYS A 50 32.46 -5.48 10.12
CA CYS A 50 33.69 -5.91 10.80
C CYS A 50 33.76 -7.44 10.93
N LYS A 51 34.89 -7.98 11.38
CA LYS A 51 35.09 -9.44 11.56
C LYS A 51 34.14 -10.08 12.59
N SER A 52 33.81 -9.38 13.68
CA SER A 52 32.84 -9.88 14.67
C SER A 52 31.44 -9.96 14.07
N TRP A 53 31.01 -8.91 13.35
CA TRP A 53 29.73 -8.94 12.63
C TRP A 53 29.71 -10.03 11.57
N LEU A 54 30.76 -10.19 10.76
CA LEU A 54 30.85 -11.31 9.82
C LEU A 54 30.66 -12.66 10.52
N ARG A 55 31.36 -12.90 11.63
CA ARG A 55 31.27 -14.16 12.39
C ARG A 55 29.86 -14.41 12.93
N VAL A 56 29.23 -13.42 13.57
CA VAL A 56 27.90 -13.54 14.19
C VAL A 56 26.77 -13.55 13.16
N ALA A 57 26.87 -12.72 12.13
CA ALA A 57 25.86 -12.58 11.09
C ALA A 57 25.81 -13.75 10.12
N THR A 58 26.93 -14.44 9.87
CA THR A 58 27.00 -15.57 8.92
C THR A 58 25.96 -16.66 9.25
N PRO A 59 25.91 -17.24 10.47
CA PRO A 59 24.91 -18.26 10.79
C PRO A 59 23.47 -17.70 10.70
N LEU A 60 23.24 -16.44 11.12
CA LEU A 60 21.93 -15.80 11.02
C LEU A 60 21.47 -15.65 9.56
N LEU A 61 22.37 -15.23 8.68
CA LEU A 61 22.09 -15.03 7.26
C LEU A 61 21.82 -16.35 6.54
N TYR A 62 22.59 -17.41 6.84
CA TYR A 62 22.42 -18.72 6.22
C TYR A 62 21.26 -19.52 6.82
N SER A 63 20.73 -19.14 8.01
CA SER A 63 19.63 -19.84 8.67
C SER A 63 18.39 -20.02 7.79
N VAL A 64 18.07 -19.00 6.98
CA VAL A 64 16.93 -18.99 6.06
C VAL A 64 17.40 -18.61 4.65
N VAL A 65 17.40 -19.58 3.74
CA VAL A 65 17.82 -19.40 2.35
C VAL A 65 16.60 -19.27 1.42
N ILE A 66 16.53 -18.16 0.68
CA ILE A 66 15.48 -17.91 -0.32
C ILE A 66 16.09 -17.92 -1.74
N LEU A 67 15.69 -18.89 -2.56
CA LEU A 67 16.17 -19.06 -3.94
C LEU A 67 15.09 -18.66 -4.95
N ARG A 68 15.38 -17.61 -5.74
CA ARG A 68 14.45 -17.01 -6.71
C ARG A 68 15.03 -16.87 -8.12
N SER A 69 16.24 -17.39 -8.35
CA SER A 69 16.90 -17.33 -9.65
C SER A 69 17.97 -18.41 -9.82
N LYS A 70 18.29 -18.73 -11.08
CA LYS A 70 19.38 -19.66 -11.43
C LYS A 70 20.74 -19.16 -10.94
N ALA A 71 20.98 -17.85 -11.03
CA ALA A 71 22.22 -17.23 -10.57
C ALA A 71 22.42 -17.39 -9.06
N GLN A 72 21.37 -17.17 -8.24
CA GLN A 72 21.44 -17.39 -6.79
C GLN A 72 21.73 -18.85 -6.45
N ALA A 73 21.03 -19.80 -7.09
CA ALA A 73 21.24 -21.21 -6.85
C ALA A 73 22.66 -21.66 -7.28
N LYS A 74 23.15 -21.18 -8.43
CA LYS A 74 24.51 -21.47 -8.89
C LYS A 74 25.56 -20.89 -7.93
N ALA A 75 25.42 -19.63 -7.53
CA ALA A 75 26.34 -18.98 -6.60
C ALA A 75 26.38 -19.70 -5.24
N LEU A 76 25.21 -19.99 -4.66
CA LEU A 76 25.14 -20.70 -3.39
C LEU A 76 25.69 -22.13 -3.51
N GLY A 77 25.35 -22.85 -4.58
CA GLY A 77 25.89 -24.19 -4.83
C GLY A 77 27.41 -24.20 -4.92
N LEU A 78 28.02 -23.21 -5.59
CA LEU A 78 29.47 -23.06 -5.65
C LEU A 78 30.06 -22.78 -4.26
N VAL A 79 29.48 -21.83 -3.51
CA VAL A 79 29.93 -21.48 -2.16
C VAL A 79 29.89 -22.68 -1.22
N LEU A 80 28.79 -23.45 -1.21
CA LEU A 80 28.64 -24.62 -0.35
C LEU A 80 29.55 -25.77 -0.77
N SER A 81 29.86 -25.89 -2.07
CA SER A 81 30.82 -26.90 -2.54
C SER A 81 32.26 -26.56 -2.18
N GLY A 82 32.62 -25.26 -2.14
CA GLY A 82 33.94 -24.80 -1.74
C GLY A 82 34.13 -24.68 -0.22
N ASN A 83 33.04 -24.46 0.53
CA ASN A 83 33.04 -24.35 1.98
C ASN A 83 31.84 -25.08 2.58
N ASN A 84 32.06 -26.36 2.93
CA ASN A 84 31.03 -27.22 3.51
C ASN A 84 30.59 -26.82 4.92
N LEU A 85 31.35 -25.97 5.63
CA LEU A 85 31.02 -25.52 6.98
C LEU A 85 29.80 -24.59 7.03
N LEU A 86 29.43 -23.98 5.89
CA LEU A 86 28.28 -23.08 5.80
C LEU A 86 26.95 -23.85 5.67
N GLY A 87 27.00 -25.05 5.12
CA GLY A 87 25.82 -25.88 4.88
C GLY A 87 25.03 -26.25 6.14
N PRO A 88 25.69 -26.66 7.25
CA PRO A 88 25.03 -26.90 8.53
C PRO A 88 24.25 -25.72 9.12
N PHE A 89 24.52 -24.48 8.71
CA PHE A 89 23.76 -23.31 9.17
C PHE A 89 22.40 -23.17 8.47
N ILE A 90 22.15 -23.88 7.37
CA ILE A 90 20.91 -23.77 6.60
C ILE A 90 19.81 -24.65 7.24
N HIS A 91 18.82 -23.99 7.83
CA HIS A 91 17.68 -24.66 8.50
C HIS A 91 16.40 -24.56 7.66
N LYS A 92 16.14 -23.40 7.06
CA LYS A 92 14.96 -23.18 6.21
C LYS A 92 15.40 -22.90 4.78
N ILE A 93 14.81 -23.59 3.82
CA ILE A 93 15.05 -23.33 2.40
C ILE A 93 13.73 -23.12 1.65
N ARG A 94 13.67 -22.01 0.90
CA ARG A 94 12.54 -21.65 0.06
C ARG A 94 12.97 -21.60 -1.40
N VAL A 95 12.37 -22.47 -2.22
CA VAL A 95 12.70 -22.62 -3.63
C VAL A 95 11.51 -22.20 -4.50
N GLU A 96 11.63 -21.06 -5.19
CA GLU A 96 10.57 -20.48 -6.02
C GLU A 96 10.75 -20.76 -7.54
N GLY A 97 11.21 -21.97 -7.91
CA GLY A 97 11.42 -22.35 -9.31
C GLY A 97 12.34 -23.56 -9.51
N GLY A 98 12.59 -23.95 -10.76
CA GLY A 98 13.49 -25.06 -11.10
C GLY A 98 14.88 -24.58 -11.56
N TYR A 99 15.82 -24.48 -10.62
CA TYR A 99 17.15 -23.88 -10.86
C TYR A 99 18.26 -24.87 -11.27
N GLY A 100 17.90 -26.06 -11.74
CA GLY A 100 18.82 -27.03 -12.33
C GLY A 100 19.70 -27.78 -11.34
N ALA A 101 20.87 -28.20 -11.80
CA ALA A 101 21.81 -29.03 -11.04
C ALA A 101 22.29 -28.43 -9.71
N PRO A 102 22.54 -27.11 -9.56
CA PRO A 102 23.01 -26.53 -8.31
C PRO A 102 22.12 -26.80 -7.10
N LEU A 103 20.80 -26.97 -7.28
CA LEU A 103 19.89 -27.32 -6.18
C LEU A 103 20.23 -28.68 -5.56
N GLY A 104 20.72 -29.64 -6.35
CA GLY A 104 21.17 -30.93 -5.83
C GLY A 104 22.38 -30.78 -4.91
N THR A 105 23.33 -29.93 -5.29
CA THR A 105 24.50 -29.60 -4.45
C THR A 105 24.08 -28.92 -3.16
N ILE A 106 23.17 -27.92 -3.24
CA ILE A 106 22.70 -27.19 -2.06
C ILE A 106 22.05 -28.15 -1.06
N LEU A 107 21.10 -28.98 -1.51
CA LEU A 107 20.42 -29.93 -0.63
C LEU A 107 21.38 -30.98 -0.05
N LYS A 108 22.33 -31.49 -0.85
CA LYS A 108 23.37 -32.41 -0.36
C LYS A 108 24.25 -31.80 0.73
N CYS A 109 24.60 -30.52 0.59
CA CYS A 109 25.47 -29.82 1.54
C CYS A 109 24.72 -29.27 2.77
N SER A 110 23.40 -29.34 2.82
CA SER A 110 22.58 -28.72 3.87
C SER A 110 21.82 -29.77 4.70
N PRO A 111 22.52 -30.54 5.55
CA PRO A 111 21.91 -31.68 6.25
C PRO A 111 20.86 -31.27 7.31
N ASN A 112 20.88 -30.01 7.76
CA ASN A 112 20.06 -29.52 8.87
C ASN A 112 18.75 -28.86 8.42
N ILE A 113 18.32 -29.04 7.17
CA ILE A 113 17.06 -28.47 6.68
C ILE A 113 15.88 -29.03 7.49
N THR A 114 15.20 -28.16 8.22
CA THR A 114 13.96 -28.40 8.96
C THR A 114 12.74 -28.00 8.15
N ASP A 115 12.81 -26.89 7.41
CA ASP A 115 11.68 -26.34 6.68
C ASP A 115 11.99 -26.25 5.18
N LEU A 116 11.18 -26.95 4.39
CA LEU A 116 11.27 -26.93 2.94
C LEU A 116 10.03 -26.26 2.36
N PHE A 117 10.21 -25.06 1.80
CA PHE A 117 9.20 -24.41 0.97
C PHE A 117 9.52 -24.62 -0.51
N MET A 118 8.53 -25.04 -1.30
CA MET A 118 8.68 -25.15 -2.76
C MET A 118 7.42 -24.71 -3.51
N THR A 119 7.64 -24.06 -4.66
CA THR A 119 6.59 -23.81 -5.64
C THR A 119 6.49 -24.97 -6.62
N LEU A 120 5.29 -25.52 -6.83
CA LEU A 120 5.04 -26.52 -7.87
C LEU A 120 4.77 -25.90 -9.25
N GLY A 121 4.67 -24.57 -9.33
CA GLY A 121 4.62 -23.82 -10.58
C GLY A 121 5.96 -23.82 -11.32
N ILE A 122 6.43 -24.97 -11.79
CA ILE A 122 7.68 -25.06 -12.57
C ILE A 122 7.41 -24.64 -14.02
N TRP A 123 8.28 -23.81 -14.61
CA TRP A 123 8.14 -23.44 -16.01
C TRP A 123 8.75 -24.50 -16.95
N GLY A 124 8.27 -24.57 -18.19
CA GLY A 124 8.77 -25.56 -19.15
C GLY A 124 10.25 -25.42 -19.53
N ASN A 125 10.87 -24.25 -19.31
CA ASN A 125 12.29 -23.97 -19.55
C ASN A 125 13.14 -24.03 -18.26
N ASP A 126 12.53 -24.34 -17.12
CA ASP A 126 13.24 -24.61 -15.88
C ASP A 126 13.75 -26.05 -15.88
N SER A 127 14.75 -26.33 -15.03
CA SER A 127 15.27 -27.68 -14.84
C SER A 127 15.08 -28.08 -13.38
N THR A 128 14.36 -29.18 -13.15
CA THR A 128 14.12 -29.73 -11.81
C THR A 128 15.11 -30.82 -11.43
N ILE A 129 16.08 -31.14 -12.29
CA ILE A 129 16.97 -32.30 -12.14
C ILE A 129 17.70 -32.31 -10.80
N GLY A 130 18.31 -31.19 -10.40
CA GLY A 130 19.02 -31.10 -9.13
C GLY A 130 18.08 -31.20 -7.92
N LEU A 131 16.89 -30.59 -8.03
CA LEU A 131 15.88 -30.65 -6.99
C LEU A 131 15.38 -32.09 -6.79
N CYS A 132 14.96 -32.77 -7.87
CA CYS A 132 14.51 -34.17 -7.83
C CYS A 132 15.55 -35.09 -7.17
N LYS A 133 16.84 -34.92 -7.50
CA LYS A 133 17.92 -35.71 -6.89
C LYS A 133 18.19 -35.36 -5.43
N GLY A 134 18.05 -34.08 -5.07
CA GLY A 134 18.36 -33.61 -3.72
C GLY A 134 17.27 -33.89 -2.69
N LEU A 135 16.01 -34.02 -3.11
CA LEU A 135 14.88 -34.27 -2.20
C LEU A 135 15.02 -35.58 -1.40
N THR A 136 15.69 -36.59 -1.96
CA THR A 136 15.96 -37.86 -1.29
C THR A 136 17.13 -37.80 -0.31
N LEU A 137 17.88 -36.70 -0.28
CA LEU A 137 19.06 -36.50 0.58
C LEU A 137 18.74 -35.75 1.88
N ILE A 138 17.50 -35.29 2.05
CA ILE A 138 17.05 -34.49 3.20
C ILE A 138 15.86 -35.17 3.86
N SER A 139 15.58 -34.80 5.11
CA SER A 139 14.38 -35.22 5.86
C SER A 139 13.83 -34.02 6.65
N PRO A 140 13.06 -33.13 6.00
CA PRO A 140 12.54 -31.93 6.65
C PRO A 140 11.47 -32.27 7.69
N THR A 141 11.33 -31.41 8.70
CA THR A 141 10.23 -31.48 9.67
C THR A 141 8.94 -30.83 9.15
N ARG A 142 9.06 -29.83 8.27
CA ARG A 142 7.93 -29.11 7.68
C ARG A 142 8.08 -29.00 6.17
N LEU A 143 7.02 -29.36 5.46
CA LEU A 143 6.88 -29.17 4.02
C LEU A 143 5.84 -28.09 3.74
N ILE A 144 6.18 -27.09 2.94
CA ILE A 144 5.28 -26.03 2.48
C ILE A 144 5.23 -26.05 0.97
N LEU A 145 4.05 -26.32 0.40
CA LEU A 145 3.85 -26.40 -1.05
C LEU A 145 2.93 -25.27 -1.53
N LYS A 146 3.50 -24.43 -2.39
CA LYS A 146 2.75 -23.39 -3.11
C LYS A 146 2.31 -23.89 -4.48
N LEU A 147 1.00 -23.87 -4.71
CA LEU A 147 0.37 -24.16 -6.01
C LEU A 147 0.14 -22.87 -6.79
N ASP A 148 0.71 -22.78 -7.99
CA ASP A 148 0.43 -21.66 -8.91
C ASP A 148 -0.76 -22.03 -9.81
N GLY A 149 -1.94 -21.52 -9.49
CA GLY A 149 -3.23 -21.91 -10.10
C GLY A 149 -3.41 -21.63 -11.61
N LYS A 150 -2.44 -21.05 -12.32
CA LYS A 150 -2.57 -20.70 -13.75
C LYS A 150 -1.81 -21.62 -14.71
N ARG A 151 -1.15 -22.67 -14.23
CA ARG A 151 -0.14 -23.37 -15.03
C ARG A 151 -0.58 -24.77 -15.45
N SER A 152 -0.59 -24.99 -16.77
CA SER A 152 -0.72 -26.31 -17.37
C SER A 152 0.40 -27.22 -16.88
N SER A 153 0.06 -28.45 -16.49
CA SER A 153 1.04 -29.50 -16.20
C SER A 153 2.07 -29.59 -17.32
N ASN A 154 3.35 -29.64 -16.96
CA ASN A 154 4.45 -29.83 -17.91
C ASN A 154 5.37 -30.93 -17.39
N LYS A 155 6.19 -31.49 -18.31
CA LYS A 155 7.08 -32.63 -18.01
C LYS A 155 7.98 -32.39 -16.80
N MET A 156 8.44 -31.16 -16.55
CA MET A 156 9.33 -30.86 -15.42
C MET A 156 8.57 -30.77 -14.10
N SER A 157 7.35 -30.24 -14.12
CA SER A 157 6.42 -30.28 -12.99
C SER A 157 6.04 -31.72 -12.63
N THR A 158 5.72 -32.56 -13.61
CA THR A 158 5.42 -33.99 -13.38
C THR A 158 6.62 -34.70 -12.76
N LYS A 159 7.83 -34.54 -13.32
CA LYS A 159 9.05 -35.11 -12.74
C LYS A 159 9.33 -34.67 -11.30
N LEU A 160 9.02 -33.41 -10.97
CA LEU A 160 9.17 -32.92 -9.60
C LEU A 160 8.14 -33.55 -8.67
N GLN A 161 6.90 -33.70 -9.13
CA GLN A 161 5.86 -34.41 -8.39
C GLN A 161 6.28 -35.87 -8.16
N ASP A 162 6.70 -36.59 -9.20
CA ASP A 162 7.19 -37.98 -9.07
C ASP A 162 8.33 -38.10 -8.04
N ALA A 163 9.28 -37.17 -8.06
CA ALA A 163 10.38 -37.13 -7.10
C ALA A 163 9.89 -36.84 -5.67
N LEU A 164 8.87 -36.01 -5.49
CA LEU A 164 8.23 -35.78 -4.20
C LEU A 164 7.54 -37.04 -3.68
N LEU A 165 6.84 -37.78 -4.55
CA LEU A 165 6.18 -39.05 -4.19
C LEU A 165 7.19 -40.08 -3.71
N GLU A 166 8.38 -40.11 -4.33
CA GLU A 166 9.45 -41.02 -3.92
C GLU A 166 10.13 -40.58 -2.61
N ALA A 167 10.27 -39.27 -2.39
CA ALA A 167 10.99 -38.72 -1.26
C ALA A 167 10.15 -38.67 0.04
N ILE A 168 8.90 -38.24 -0.03
CA ILE A 168 8.03 -38.04 1.14
C ILE A 168 7.95 -39.27 2.06
N PRO A 169 7.75 -40.51 1.57
CA PRO A 169 7.72 -41.69 2.43
C PRO A 169 9.03 -41.97 3.17
N LYS A 170 10.15 -41.42 2.69
CA LYS A 170 11.48 -41.55 3.30
C LYS A 170 11.78 -40.44 4.32
N TRP A 171 10.95 -39.40 4.42
CA TRP A 171 11.12 -38.29 5.35
C TRP A 171 10.61 -38.64 6.75
N ASP A 172 11.45 -39.33 7.51
CA ASP A 172 11.23 -39.80 8.88
C ASP A 172 11.07 -38.69 9.93
N ARG A 173 11.25 -37.41 9.56
CA ARG A 173 11.07 -36.24 10.44
C ARG A 173 9.83 -35.40 10.12
N LEU A 174 9.13 -35.69 9.02
CA LEU A 174 8.03 -34.84 8.55
C LEU A 174 6.83 -34.88 9.50
N THR A 175 6.55 -33.75 10.16
CA THR A 175 5.46 -33.60 11.13
C THR A 175 4.42 -32.57 10.72
N VAL A 176 4.79 -31.62 9.84
CA VAL A 176 3.90 -30.56 9.37
C VAL A 176 3.88 -30.52 7.84
N ALA A 177 2.69 -30.51 7.26
CA ALA A 177 2.49 -30.24 5.83
C ALA A 177 1.58 -29.04 5.65
N GLU A 178 1.98 -28.10 4.80
CA GLU A 178 1.25 -26.88 4.51
C GLU A 178 1.00 -26.74 3.00
N PHE A 179 -0.25 -26.46 2.66
CA PHE A 179 -0.71 -26.32 1.28
C PHE A 179 -1.49 -25.04 1.11
N SER A 180 -1.04 -24.22 0.17
CA SER A 180 -1.83 -23.09 -0.28
C SER A 180 -2.54 -23.42 -1.57
N ASN A 181 -3.87 -23.41 -1.53
CA ASN A 181 -4.67 -23.40 -2.72
C ASN A 181 -5.22 -21.98 -2.89
N PRO A 182 -4.87 -21.24 -3.95
CA PRO A 182 -5.47 -19.93 -4.16
C PRO A 182 -6.99 -20.11 -4.34
N VAL A 183 -7.76 -19.56 -3.40
CA VAL A 183 -9.16 -19.89 -3.07
C VAL A 183 -10.18 -19.68 -4.20
N THR A 184 -9.78 -19.21 -5.39
CA THR A 184 -10.70 -18.48 -6.27
C THR A 184 -11.07 -19.13 -7.60
N SER A 185 -10.65 -20.37 -7.92
CA SER A 185 -10.98 -20.93 -9.24
C SER A 185 -11.48 -22.38 -9.17
N LEU A 186 -12.76 -22.54 -9.50
CA LEU A 186 -13.48 -23.82 -9.58
C LEU A 186 -13.02 -24.73 -10.74
N THR A 187 -12.07 -24.29 -11.58
CA THR A 187 -11.71 -24.96 -12.85
C THR A 187 -10.35 -25.66 -12.82
N TRP A 188 -9.72 -25.81 -11.67
CA TRP A 188 -8.33 -26.30 -11.61
C TRP A 188 -8.22 -27.82 -11.62
N ASP A 189 -7.21 -28.28 -12.34
CA ASP A 189 -6.74 -29.66 -12.29
C ASP A 189 -6.12 -29.91 -10.92
N GLN A 190 -6.87 -30.60 -10.04
CA GLN A 190 -6.44 -30.94 -8.69
C GLN A 190 -5.55 -32.19 -8.66
N ARG A 191 -5.34 -32.89 -9.78
CA ARG A 191 -4.52 -34.11 -9.83
C ARG A 191 -3.12 -33.93 -9.23
N PRO A 192 -2.39 -32.82 -9.47
CA PRO A 192 -1.06 -32.62 -8.89
C PRO A 192 -1.00 -32.68 -7.37
N ILE A 193 -2.00 -32.14 -6.66
CA ILE A 193 -2.00 -32.12 -5.20
C ILE A 193 -2.50 -33.45 -4.63
N GLU A 194 -3.41 -34.09 -5.35
CA GLU A 194 -3.98 -35.39 -4.97
C GLU A 194 -2.91 -36.46 -4.79
N VAL A 195 -1.92 -36.53 -5.69
CA VAL A 195 -0.86 -37.55 -5.59
C VAL A 195 0.07 -37.24 -4.41
N VAL A 196 0.33 -35.95 -4.14
CA VAL A 196 1.13 -35.56 -2.96
C VAL A 196 0.42 -35.95 -1.66
N PHE A 197 -0.91 -35.81 -1.58
CA PHE A 197 -1.68 -36.30 -0.42
C PHE A 197 -1.58 -37.81 -0.25
N GLU A 198 -1.54 -38.59 -1.33
CA GLU A 198 -1.34 -40.04 -1.26
C GLU A 198 0.04 -40.39 -0.69
N ALA A 199 1.10 -39.71 -1.16
CA ALA A 199 2.44 -39.92 -0.61
C ALA A 199 2.52 -39.51 0.87
N LEU A 200 1.89 -38.39 1.25
CA LEU A 200 1.80 -37.96 2.63
C LEU A 200 1.01 -38.95 3.51
N GLY A 201 0.02 -39.65 2.96
CA GLY A 201 -0.74 -40.70 3.66
C GLY A 201 0.14 -41.82 4.22
N ASN A 202 1.32 -42.02 3.64
CA ASN A 202 2.33 -42.99 4.09
C ASN A 202 3.28 -42.42 5.16
N SER A 203 3.17 -41.15 5.52
CA SER A 203 4.00 -40.54 6.56
C SER A 203 3.57 -40.99 7.95
N LYS A 204 4.50 -41.63 8.67
CA LYS A 204 4.25 -42.18 10.01
C LYS A 204 4.21 -41.12 11.11
N ARG A 205 4.59 -39.87 10.81
CA ARG A 205 4.75 -38.80 11.80
C ARG A 205 4.03 -37.50 11.45
N LEU A 206 3.23 -37.48 10.38
CA LEU A 206 2.49 -36.28 10.01
C LEU A 206 1.40 -35.98 11.05
N GLU A 207 1.60 -34.94 11.87
CA GLU A 207 0.70 -34.57 12.97
C GLU A 207 -0.17 -33.35 12.63
N ARG A 208 0.31 -32.46 11.75
CA ARG A 208 -0.37 -31.21 11.43
C ARG A 208 -0.49 -30.98 9.93
N LEU A 209 -1.70 -30.65 9.51
CA LEU A 209 -2.00 -30.22 8.14
C LEU A 209 -2.46 -28.76 8.18
N VAL A 210 -1.85 -27.89 7.38
CA VAL A 210 -2.31 -26.52 7.16
C VAL A 210 -2.83 -26.42 5.74
N ILE A 211 -4.11 -26.08 5.54
CA ILE A 211 -4.74 -26.17 4.23
C ILE A 211 -5.84 -25.12 4.03
N SER A 212 -6.20 -24.85 2.77
CA SER A 212 -7.39 -24.03 2.47
C SER A 212 -8.68 -24.79 2.84
N PRO A 213 -9.75 -24.06 3.24
CA PRO A 213 -11.04 -24.65 3.56
C PRO A 213 -11.56 -25.62 2.48
N HIS A 214 -11.35 -25.31 1.20
CA HIS A 214 -11.92 -26.05 0.08
C HIS A 214 -11.24 -27.41 -0.20
N SER A 215 -10.04 -27.64 0.32
CA SER A 215 -9.25 -28.84 0.00
C SER A 215 -9.28 -29.89 1.11
N ILE A 216 -9.92 -29.60 2.24
CA ILE A 216 -9.93 -30.49 3.40
C ILE A 216 -10.59 -31.85 3.11
N PHE A 217 -11.75 -31.85 2.44
CA PHE A 217 -12.51 -33.07 2.17
C PHE A 217 -11.85 -33.97 1.12
N GLN A 218 -10.95 -33.42 0.31
CA GLN A 218 -10.14 -34.18 -0.64
C GLN A 218 -8.87 -34.73 0.01
N ALA A 219 -8.22 -33.93 0.87
CA ALA A 219 -6.98 -34.30 1.53
C ALA A 219 -7.19 -35.36 2.62
N TYR A 220 -8.19 -35.15 3.49
CA TYR A 220 -8.36 -35.95 4.70
C TYR A 220 -8.53 -37.46 4.44
N PRO A 221 -9.34 -37.92 3.47
CA PRO A 221 -9.47 -39.36 3.19
C PRO A 221 -8.13 -40.05 2.88
N LYS A 222 -7.22 -39.33 2.20
CA LYS A 222 -5.89 -39.82 1.84
C LYS A 222 -4.90 -39.80 2.99
N LEU A 223 -5.16 -38.95 4.00
CA LEU A 223 -4.30 -38.75 5.16
C LEU A 223 -4.82 -39.45 6.42
N LYS A 224 -5.90 -40.23 6.32
CA LYS A 224 -6.54 -40.91 7.46
C LYS A 224 -5.59 -41.88 8.19
N ALA A 225 -4.59 -42.42 7.50
CA ALA A 225 -3.58 -43.30 8.08
C ALA A 225 -2.49 -42.56 8.86
N CYS A 226 -2.39 -41.24 8.71
CA CYS A 226 -1.43 -40.42 9.43
C CYS A 226 -1.90 -40.14 10.87
N PRO A 227 -0.98 -39.93 11.83
CA PRO A 227 -1.31 -39.56 13.21
C PRO A 227 -1.70 -38.07 13.32
N LEU A 228 -2.64 -37.61 12.49
CA LEU A 228 -3.08 -36.21 12.46
C LEU A 228 -3.74 -35.82 13.80
N LYS A 229 -3.23 -34.74 14.39
CA LYS A 229 -3.76 -34.11 15.60
C LYS A 229 -4.52 -32.82 15.28
N VAL A 230 -4.09 -32.08 14.25
CA VAL A 230 -4.65 -30.77 13.90
C VAL A 230 -4.72 -30.56 12.39
N ILE A 231 -5.87 -30.11 11.90
CA ILE A 231 -6.06 -29.55 10.56
C ILE A 231 -6.34 -28.05 10.72
N GLN A 232 -5.32 -27.23 10.49
CA GLN A 232 -5.46 -25.78 10.56
C GLN A 232 -5.98 -25.23 9.23
N ILE A 233 -7.08 -24.48 9.32
CA ILE A 233 -7.68 -23.82 8.17
C ILE A 233 -7.24 -22.35 8.12
N ARG A 234 -6.64 -21.94 6.99
CA ARG A 234 -6.30 -20.53 6.72
C ARG A 234 -7.37 -19.89 5.82
N GLY A 235 -7.99 -18.81 6.30
CA GLY A 235 -8.99 -18.04 5.56
C GLY A 235 -10.40 -18.12 6.14
N ILE A 236 -11.34 -17.47 5.46
CA ILE A 236 -12.74 -17.38 5.90
C ILE A 236 -13.47 -18.67 5.52
N LEU A 237 -14.21 -19.24 6.48
CA LEU A 237 -15.13 -20.35 6.21
C LEU A 237 -16.34 -19.85 5.43
N SER A 238 -16.63 -20.47 4.29
CA SER A 238 -17.94 -20.34 3.68
C SER A 238 -18.98 -21.13 4.47
N LYS A 239 -20.25 -20.69 4.41
CA LYS A 239 -21.38 -21.45 5.00
C LYS A 239 -21.44 -22.89 4.49
N SER A 240 -21.13 -23.11 3.22
CA SER A 240 -21.12 -24.46 2.63
C SER A 240 -20.11 -25.39 3.29
N ILE A 241 -18.90 -24.90 3.57
CA ILE A 241 -17.86 -25.70 4.22
C ILE A 241 -18.20 -25.96 5.67
N SER A 242 -18.81 -24.98 6.36
CA SER A 242 -19.32 -25.19 7.72
C SER A 242 -20.32 -26.35 7.76
N LEU A 243 -21.29 -26.38 6.84
CA LEU A 243 -22.28 -27.46 6.76
C LEU A 243 -21.64 -28.83 6.45
N GLN A 244 -20.62 -28.86 5.59
CA GLN A 244 -19.88 -30.09 5.30
C GLN A 244 -19.07 -30.57 6.50
N LEU A 245 -18.48 -29.66 7.29
CA LEU A 245 -17.77 -30.00 8.53
C LEU A 245 -18.75 -30.53 9.58
N ASP A 246 -19.95 -29.95 9.68
CA ASP A 246 -21.00 -30.46 10.56
C ASP A 246 -21.43 -31.88 10.19
N ALA A 247 -21.40 -32.24 8.90
CA ALA A 247 -21.66 -33.59 8.41
C ALA A 247 -20.49 -34.58 8.56
N ALA A 248 -19.29 -34.11 8.91
CA ALA A 248 -18.07 -34.90 9.04
C ALA A 248 -17.41 -34.70 10.41
N PRO A 249 -17.97 -35.31 11.48
CA PRO A 249 -17.57 -35.02 12.87
C PRO A 249 -16.12 -35.40 13.18
N ASP A 250 -15.58 -36.41 12.50
CA ASP A 250 -14.19 -36.83 12.64
C ASP A 250 -13.20 -35.78 12.09
N ILE A 251 -13.52 -35.19 10.93
CA ILE A 251 -12.77 -34.05 10.39
C ILE A 251 -12.92 -32.84 11.31
N LYS A 252 -14.15 -32.52 11.70
CA LYS A 252 -14.46 -31.36 12.55
C LYS A 252 -13.71 -31.39 13.88
N ALA A 253 -13.50 -32.55 14.48
CA ALA A 253 -12.75 -32.71 15.72
C ALA A 253 -11.26 -32.32 15.58
N LEU A 254 -10.69 -32.43 14.38
CA LEU A 254 -9.30 -32.06 14.10
C LEU A 254 -9.15 -30.59 13.65
N VAL A 255 -10.24 -29.96 13.20
CA VAL A 255 -10.18 -28.64 12.57
C VAL A 255 -9.99 -27.53 13.60
N GLN A 256 -8.97 -26.68 13.36
CA GLN A 256 -8.74 -25.44 14.11
C GLN A 256 -8.77 -24.23 13.18
N PHE A 257 -9.54 -23.21 13.57
CA PHE A 257 -9.66 -21.96 12.82
C PHE A 257 -8.68 -20.92 13.34
N SER A 258 -7.99 -20.27 12.41
CA SER A 258 -6.95 -19.30 12.70
C SER A 258 -7.27 -18.02 11.91
N GLU A 259 -7.98 -17.07 12.54
CA GLU A 259 -8.24 -15.75 11.93
C GLU A 259 -6.96 -14.91 11.78
N LYS A 260 -5.96 -15.21 12.61
CA LYS A 260 -4.58 -14.70 12.50
C LYS A 260 -3.66 -15.85 12.16
N PRO A 261 -2.55 -15.64 11.43
CA PRO A 261 -1.44 -16.58 11.52
C PRO A 261 -1.07 -16.68 13.01
N LEU A 262 -1.21 -17.88 13.59
CA LEU A 262 -0.72 -18.17 14.93
C LEU A 262 0.80 -18.05 14.86
N ASP A 263 1.39 -17.22 15.73
CA ASP A 263 2.80 -17.37 16.08
C ASP A 263 2.97 -18.84 16.49
N LEU A 264 3.67 -19.63 15.67
CA LEU A 264 3.96 -21.01 16.04
C LEU A 264 4.77 -20.95 17.34
N PRO A 265 4.38 -21.70 18.40
CA PRO A 265 5.39 -22.08 19.37
C PRO A 265 6.41 -22.90 18.58
N CYS A 266 7.59 -22.32 18.30
CA CYS A 266 8.74 -23.12 17.90
C CYS A 266 8.81 -24.26 18.90
N ALA A 267 8.75 -25.52 18.41
CA ALA A 267 8.76 -26.71 19.25
C ALA A 267 9.81 -26.54 20.34
N ASN A 268 9.39 -26.41 21.60
CA ASN A 268 10.19 -26.17 22.81
C ASN A 268 11.71 -26.31 22.58
N VAL A 269 12.31 -25.35 21.89
CA VAL A 269 13.63 -24.89 22.25
C VAL A 269 13.25 -24.08 23.46
N ASP A 270 13.63 -24.57 24.64
CA ASP A 270 13.42 -23.83 25.88
C ASP A 270 13.65 -22.35 25.57
N PRO A 271 12.65 -21.48 25.74
CA PRO A 271 12.89 -20.07 25.59
C PRO A 271 14.07 -19.80 26.51
N GLU A 272 15.21 -19.48 25.92
CA GLU A 272 16.37 -18.99 26.65
C GLU A 272 15.80 -17.97 27.64
N PRO A 273 15.95 -18.20 28.96
CA PRO A 273 15.01 -17.73 29.95
C PRO A 273 14.80 -16.23 29.77
N LEU A 274 13.61 -15.87 29.28
CA LEU A 274 13.17 -14.49 29.23
C LEU A 274 13.38 -13.95 30.64
N ILE A 275 14.29 -12.99 30.72
CA ILE A 275 14.72 -12.30 31.93
C ILE A 275 13.50 -12.10 32.83
N GLN A 276 13.55 -12.67 34.03
CA GLN A 276 12.53 -12.58 35.06
C GLN A 276 11.94 -11.17 35.09
N SER A 277 10.62 -11.08 34.96
CA SER A 277 9.89 -9.82 35.02
C SER A 277 10.30 -9.04 36.28
N TRP A 278 11.02 -7.94 36.10
CA TRP A 278 11.29 -7.00 37.18
C TRP A 278 9.95 -6.48 37.70
N SER A 279 9.73 -6.64 39.00
CA SER A 279 8.55 -6.14 39.71
C SER A 279 8.58 -4.61 39.73
N PHE A 280 8.01 -3.98 38.71
CA PHE A 280 7.79 -2.53 38.67
C PHE A 280 6.64 -2.12 39.59
N SER A 281 6.87 -2.08 40.90
CA SER A 281 5.99 -1.39 41.86
C SER A 281 6.26 0.12 41.94
N ARG A 282 7.15 0.65 41.10
CA ARG A 282 7.36 2.10 40.97
C ARG A 282 6.29 2.67 40.06
N ASN A 283 5.30 3.37 40.62
CA ASN A 283 4.43 4.28 39.87
C ASN A 283 5.32 5.28 39.12
N PRO A 284 5.46 5.14 37.78
CA PRO A 284 6.29 6.05 37.01
C PRO A 284 5.73 7.46 37.22
N LEU A 285 6.62 8.44 37.36
CA LEU A 285 6.29 9.87 37.48
C LEU A 285 5.76 10.36 38.84
N ASN A 286 5.64 9.52 39.88
CA ASN A 286 5.15 9.99 41.20
C ASN A 286 6.04 11.09 41.83
N ALA A 287 7.33 11.12 41.47
CA ALA A 287 8.28 12.15 41.92
C ALA A 287 8.26 13.45 41.08
N ALA A 288 7.55 13.47 39.95
CA ALA A 288 7.47 14.64 39.07
C ALA A 288 6.31 15.56 39.49
N SER A 289 6.43 16.88 39.24
CA SER A 289 5.32 17.82 39.47
C SER A 289 4.12 17.50 38.58
N GLN A 290 2.92 17.92 38.99
CA GLN A 290 1.69 17.67 38.23
C GLN A 290 1.77 18.19 36.80
N ASP A 291 2.34 19.37 36.57
CA ASP A 291 2.49 19.93 35.21
C ASP A 291 3.36 19.06 34.30
N VAL A 292 4.47 18.51 34.85
CA VAL A 292 5.35 17.60 34.11
C VAL A 292 4.62 16.29 33.82
N GLN A 293 3.90 15.74 34.81
CA GLN A 293 3.08 14.55 34.60
C GLN A 293 2.03 14.76 33.51
N GLU A 294 1.31 15.88 33.54
CA GLU A 294 0.28 16.21 32.55
C GLU A 294 0.88 16.45 31.16
N SER A 295 2.03 17.11 31.06
CA SER A 295 2.74 17.31 29.78
C SER A 295 3.15 15.97 29.16
N ILE A 296 3.72 15.07 29.97
CA ILE A 296 4.07 13.72 29.53
C ILE A 296 2.82 12.96 29.08
N TRP A 297 1.75 12.95 29.89
CA TRP A 297 0.51 12.26 29.54
C TRP A 297 -0.18 12.85 28.30
N LYS A 298 -0.16 14.18 28.11
CA LYS A 298 -0.62 14.83 26.88
C LYS A 298 0.14 14.30 25.66
N ARG A 299 1.46 14.20 25.74
CA ARG A 299 2.29 13.66 24.65
C ARG A 299 2.01 12.18 24.39
N VAL A 300 1.86 11.37 25.44
CA VAL A 300 1.49 9.95 25.32
C VAL A 300 0.11 9.80 24.68
N LEU A 301 -0.88 10.54 25.14
CA LEU A 301 -2.25 10.52 24.62
C LEU A 301 -2.32 11.00 23.17
N TYR A 302 -1.54 12.03 22.81
CA TYR A 302 -1.39 12.49 21.44
C TYR A 302 -0.98 11.35 20.49
N PHE A 303 0.04 10.57 20.86
CA PHE A 303 0.46 9.41 20.07
C PHE A 303 -0.53 8.24 20.15
N ALA A 304 -1.03 7.92 21.34
CA ALA A 304 -1.89 6.76 21.57
C ALA A 304 -3.27 6.90 20.92
N MET A 305 -3.79 8.13 20.85
CA MET A 305 -5.05 8.44 20.16
C MET A 305 -4.84 8.68 18.66
N PHE A 306 -3.63 8.51 18.15
CA PHE A 306 -3.32 8.68 16.73
C PHE A 306 -3.74 10.07 16.22
N VAL A 307 -3.31 11.12 16.92
CA VAL A 307 -3.33 12.48 16.39
C VAL A 307 -2.11 12.61 15.47
N SER A 308 -1.99 11.75 14.45
CA SER A 308 -0.91 11.85 13.47
C SER A 308 -1.10 13.11 12.62
N GLU A 309 0.01 13.64 12.11
CA GLU A 309 -0.04 14.72 11.14
C GLU A 309 -0.85 14.30 9.89
N PRO A 310 -1.58 15.23 9.23
CA PRO A 310 -2.46 14.93 8.11
C PRO A 310 -1.81 14.09 6.98
N GLU A 311 -0.50 14.19 6.76
CA GLU A 311 0.21 13.39 5.74
C GLU A 311 0.45 11.92 6.13
N GLU A 312 0.68 11.62 7.41
CA GLU A 312 0.82 10.24 7.87
C GLU A 312 -0.51 9.49 7.80
N LEU A 313 -1.63 10.18 8.06
CA LEU A 313 -2.98 9.66 7.84
C LEU A 313 -3.18 9.31 6.35
N ARG A 314 -2.74 10.15 5.41
CA ARG A 314 -2.81 9.86 3.96
C ARG A 314 -2.02 8.61 3.58
N THR A 315 -0.79 8.49 4.07
CA THR A 315 0.10 7.38 3.69
C THR A 315 -0.31 6.05 4.33
N ARG A 316 -0.85 6.08 5.56
CA ARG A 316 -1.33 4.89 6.26
C ARG A 316 -2.77 4.50 5.95
N ASP A 317 -3.67 5.44 5.66
CA ASP A 317 -5.03 5.09 5.21
C ASP A 317 -4.97 4.33 3.88
N ARG A 318 -3.98 4.59 3.01
CA ARG A 318 -3.69 3.76 1.82
C ARG A 318 -3.33 2.32 2.19
N LEU A 319 -2.46 2.12 3.19
CA LEU A 319 -2.12 0.79 3.68
C LEU A 319 -3.28 0.11 4.43
N ALA A 320 -4.11 0.90 5.12
CA ALA A 320 -5.26 0.42 5.88
C ALA A 320 -6.44 0.10 4.97
N HIS A 321 -6.69 0.85 3.89
CA HIS A 321 -7.75 0.58 2.91
C HIS A 321 -7.53 -0.73 2.17
N ARG A 322 -6.28 -0.98 1.76
CA ARG A 322 -5.88 -2.28 1.20
C ARG A 322 -6.08 -3.42 2.20
N LYS A 323 -5.95 -3.15 3.50
CA LYS A 323 -6.19 -4.11 4.59
C LYS A 323 -7.67 -4.25 4.96
N THR A 324 -8.50 -3.21 4.83
CA THR A 324 -9.96 -3.29 5.09
C THR A 324 -10.73 -3.96 3.96
N ALA A 325 -10.27 -3.87 2.70
CA ALA A 325 -10.75 -4.75 1.63
C ALA A 325 -10.45 -6.24 1.89
N ILE A 326 -9.50 -6.52 2.80
CA ILE A 326 -9.10 -7.84 3.29
C ILE A 326 -9.59 -8.06 4.74
N GLY A 327 -10.53 -7.24 5.24
CA GLY A 327 -11.20 -7.47 6.54
C GLY A 327 -10.41 -7.05 7.80
N LEU A 328 -9.34 -6.26 7.70
CA LEU A 328 -8.52 -5.87 8.86
C LEU A 328 -8.60 -4.38 9.24
N ARG A 329 -9.22 -4.16 10.41
CA ARG A 329 -9.15 -3.06 11.40
C ARG A 329 -9.83 -1.72 11.08
N ALA A 330 -11.00 -1.51 11.71
CA ALA A 330 -11.48 -0.17 12.06
C ALA A 330 -10.41 0.56 12.89
N THR A 331 -10.29 1.88 12.73
CA THR A 331 -9.47 2.72 13.62
C THR A 331 -9.82 2.39 15.07
N PRO A 332 -8.84 2.04 15.93
CA PRO A 332 -9.13 1.65 17.30
C PRO A 332 -9.94 2.75 17.98
N SER A 333 -10.99 2.36 18.72
CA SER A 333 -11.83 3.31 19.44
C SER A 333 -10.96 4.16 20.37
N ARG A 334 -11.09 5.49 20.29
CA ARG A 334 -10.40 6.45 21.17
C ARG A 334 -11.11 6.64 22.51
N LEU A 335 -12.36 6.20 22.60
CA LEU A 335 -13.20 6.36 23.80
C LEU A 335 -12.59 5.71 25.06
N PRO A 336 -11.97 4.51 25.01
CA PRO A 336 -11.37 3.90 26.19
C PRO A 336 -10.37 4.79 26.92
N PHE A 337 -9.60 5.63 26.19
CA PHE A 337 -8.66 6.57 26.82
C PHE A 337 -9.37 7.61 27.69
N LEU A 338 -10.54 8.10 27.27
CA LEU A 338 -11.34 9.05 28.05
C LEU A 338 -11.95 8.44 29.31
N LEU A 339 -12.02 7.11 29.38
CA LEU A 339 -12.66 6.36 30.47
C LEU A 339 -11.67 5.83 31.51
N VAL A 340 -10.36 6.03 31.31
CA VAL A 340 -9.32 5.55 32.26
C VAL A 340 -9.40 6.27 33.61
N SER A 341 -9.47 7.61 33.60
CA SER A 341 -9.53 8.44 34.80
C SER A 341 -10.03 9.85 34.48
N LYS A 342 -10.35 10.65 35.50
CA LYS A 342 -10.71 12.08 35.33
C LYS A 342 -9.57 12.89 34.71
N THR A 343 -8.32 12.60 35.08
CA THR A 343 -7.13 13.24 34.49
C THR A 343 -7.03 12.90 33.01
N PHE A 344 -7.14 11.61 32.66
CA PHE A 344 -7.13 11.18 31.26
C PHE A 344 -8.28 11.80 30.48
N ASN A 345 -9.49 11.83 31.03
CA ASN A 345 -10.64 12.48 30.41
C ASN A 345 -10.32 13.94 30.04
N ARG A 346 -9.85 14.74 31.00
CA ARG A 346 -9.50 16.15 30.78
C ARG A 346 -8.36 16.33 29.77
N LEU A 347 -7.31 15.50 29.85
CA LEU A 347 -6.13 15.61 28.97
C LEU A 347 -6.39 15.09 27.55
N ALA A 348 -7.22 14.07 27.39
CA ALA A 348 -7.54 13.45 26.12
C ALA A 348 -8.70 14.12 25.37
N LEU A 349 -9.54 14.91 26.06
CA LEU A 349 -10.71 15.54 25.43
C LEU A 349 -10.36 16.40 24.20
N PRO A 350 -9.31 17.24 24.22
CA PRO A 350 -8.85 17.97 23.04
C PRO A 350 -8.54 17.04 21.86
N TYR A 351 -7.80 15.96 22.11
CA TYR A 351 -7.38 15.00 21.09
C TYR A 351 -8.55 14.14 20.57
N TYR A 352 -9.56 13.90 21.40
CA TYR A 352 -10.77 13.19 20.99
C TYR A 352 -11.57 13.97 19.95
N TYR A 353 -11.78 15.28 20.19
CA TYR A 353 -12.56 16.15 19.31
C TYR A 353 -11.73 16.78 18.18
N ALA A 354 -10.40 16.77 18.27
CA ALA A 354 -9.49 17.30 17.25
C ALA A 354 -9.84 16.83 15.84
N HIS A 355 -10.22 15.56 15.68
CA HIS A 355 -10.60 14.99 14.39
C HIS A 355 -11.98 14.35 14.50
N THR A 356 -13.00 15.11 14.11
CA THR A 356 -14.39 14.68 14.23
C THR A 356 -14.90 14.13 12.89
N HIS A 357 -15.53 12.95 12.95
CA HIS A 357 -16.11 12.29 11.78
C HIS A 357 -17.64 12.37 11.85
N LEU A 358 -18.22 13.16 10.95
CA LEU A 358 -19.64 13.37 10.78
C LEU A 358 -20.15 12.41 9.70
N ARG A 359 -20.81 11.32 10.13
CA ARG A 359 -21.16 10.20 9.25
C ARG A 359 -22.45 10.44 8.47
N ASN A 360 -23.39 11.15 9.07
CA ASN A 360 -24.73 11.42 8.55
C ASN A 360 -25.34 12.66 9.21
N THR A 361 -26.51 13.08 8.71
CA THR A 361 -27.28 14.24 9.20
C THR A 361 -27.50 14.17 10.72
N MET A 362 -27.97 13.04 11.25
CA MET A 362 -28.23 12.89 12.68
C MET A 362 -26.97 13.11 13.53
N THR A 363 -25.81 12.57 13.12
CA THR A 363 -24.54 12.80 13.85
C THR A 363 -24.10 14.26 13.77
N THR A 364 -24.36 14.93 12.65
CA THR A 364 -24.06 16.35 12.44
C THR A 364 -24.94 17.23 13.33
N SER A 365 -26.25 17.01 13.38
CA SER A 365 -27.17 17.75 14.25
C SER A 365 -26.84 17.53 15.73
N LYS A 366 -26.53 16.29 16.13
CA LYS A 366 -26.09 15.99 17.51
C LYS A 366 -24.78 16.71 17.84
N PHE A 367 -23.85 16.77 16.90
CA PHE A 367 -22.59 17.48 17.09
C PHE A 367 -22.80 18.99 17.16
N ALA A 368 -23.65 19.57 16.30
CA ALA A 368 -24.03 20.98 16.36
C ALA A 368 -24.62 21.35 17.73
N ALA A 369 -25.56 20.53 18.24
CA ALA A 369 -26.15 20.71 19.56
C ALA A 369 -25.12 20.54 20.69
N LEU A 370 -24.15 19.63 20.53
CA LEU A 370 -23.04 19.47 21.48
C LEU A 370 -22.17 20.73 21.53
N LEU A 371 -21.79 21.29 20.38
CA LEU A 371 -20.99 22.52 20.31
C LEU A 371 -21.71 23.69 20.95
N GLN A 372 -23.02 23.80 20.73
CA GLN A 372 -23.85 24.85 21.33
C GLN A 372 -23.89 24.75 22.86
N ARG A 373 -23.96 23.53 23.39
CA ARG A 373 -23.94 23.28 24.85
C ARG A 373 -22.54 23.41 25.46
N HIS A 374 -21.50 23.14 24.68
CA HIS A 374 -20.12 23.13 25.13
C HIS A 374 -19.20 23.90 24.17
N PRO A 375 -19.26 25.25 24.14
CA PRO A 375 -18.50 26.06 23.18
C PRO A 375 -16.98 25.86 23.25
N ALA A 376 -16.45 25.50 24.42
CA ALA A 376 -15.03 25.18 24.60
C ALA A 376 -14.57 24.02 23.69
N VAL A 377 -15.45 23.06 23.38
CA VAL A 377 -15.15 21.95 22.46
C VAL A 377 -14.95 22.47 21.03
N ALA A 378 -15.65 23.51 20.61
CA ALA A 378 -15.59 24.03 19.25
C ALA A 378 -14.18 24.52 18.88
N SER A 379 -13.46 25.11 19.84
CA SER A 379 -12.06 25.53 19.66
C SER A 379 -11.07 24.37 19.55
N GLN A 380 -11.47 23.15 19.96
CA GLN A 380 -10.63 21.96 19.89
C GLN A 380 -10.78 21.22 18.56
N VAL A 381 -11.83 21.50 17.77
CA VAL A 381 -12.08 20.83 16.49
C VAL A 381 -11.10 21.36 15.44
N ARG A 382 -10.18 20.50 14.97
CA ARG A 382 -9.16 20.83 13.95
C ARG A 382 -9.51 20.27 12.60
N THR A 383 -10.11 19.10 12.54
CA THR A 383 -10.52 18.47 11.30
C THR A 383 -11.94 17.95 11.35
N LEU A 384 -12.68 18.21 10.27
CA LEU A 384 -13.98 17.61 10.01
C LEU A 384 -13.90 16.69 8.80
N TYR A 385 -14.27 15.43 9.03
CA TYR A 385 -14.35 14.39 8.01
C TYR A 385 -15.78 13.88 7.86
N GLY A 386 -16.07 13.27 6.70
CA GLY A 386 -17.21 12.38 6.53
C GLY A 386 -18.17 12.79 5.42
N ALA A 387 -19.23 11.99 5.25
CA ALA A 387 -20.34 12.34 4.38
C ALA A 387 -21.20 13.36 5.14
N LEU A 388 -20.88 14.64 4.95
CA LEU A 388 -21.62 15.79 5.49
C LEU A 388 -23.01 15.93 4.84
N SER A 389 -23.59 14.81 4.40
CA SER A 389 -24.40 14.74 3.19
C SER A 389 -25.14 13.38 3.19
N GLY A 390 -26.47 13.37 3.17
CA GLY A 390 -27.37 12.28 3.59
C GLY A 390 -27.44 10.99 2.75
N ARG A 391 -26.34 10.48 2.18
CA ARG A 391 -26.33 9.37 1.20
C ARG A 391 -26.77 7.98 1.69
N ASP A 392 -27.25 7.82 2.91
CA ASP A 392 -27.97 6.60 3.33
C ASP A 392 -29.44 6.64 2.82
N TYR A 393 -29.62 7.04 1.55
CA TYR A 393 -30.93 7.30 0.93
C TYR A 393 -31.78 6.05 0.72
N SER A 394 -31.22 4.84 0.86
CA SER A 394 -32.03 3.62 0.71
C SER A 394 -33.10 3.47 1.78
N HIS A 395 -33.10 4.31 2.83
CA HIS A 395 -34.01 4.18 3.97
C HIS A 395 -34.72 5.48 4.42
N LEU A 396 -34.45 6.64 3.80
CA LEU A 396 -35.07 7.90 4.22
C LEU A 396 -36.44 8.10 3.58
N LYS A 397 -37.42 8.54 4.38
CA LYS A 397 -38.81 8.77 3.95
C LYS A 397 -39.03 10.16 3.34
N ASP A 398 -38.13 11.11 3.59
CA ASP A 398 -38.23 12.52 3.17
C ASP A 398 -36.82 13.11 2.89
N PRO A 399 -36.31 13.00 1.65
CA PRO A 399 -34.95 13.40 1.31
C PRO A 399 -34.72 14.92 1.35
N GLU A 400 -35.73 15.73 1.00
CA GLU A 400 -35.60 17.19 0.98
C GLU A 400 -35.52 17.77 2.39
N GLY A 401 -36.39 17.29 3.30
CA GLY A 401 -36.37 17.71 4.70
C GLY A 401 -35.05 17.36 5.41
N ASP A 402 -34.51 16.18 5.13
CA ASP A 402 -33.23 15.73 5.70
C ASP A 402 -32.02 16.52 5.15
N GLU A 403 -32.08 16.97 3.90
CA GLU A 403 -31.04 17.81 3.29
C GLU A 403 -31.02 19.22 3.89
N LEU A 404 -32.19 19.86 4.05
CA LEU A 404 -32.30 21.16 4.70
C LEU A 404 -31.83 21.10 6.17
N ALA A 405 -32.20 20.03 6.89
CA ALA A 405 -31.75 19.81 8.27
C ALA A 405 -30.23 19.59 8.34
N ALA A 406 -29.63 18.90 7.37
CA ALA A 406 -28.19 18.72 7.27
C ALA A 406 -27.46 20.05 7.01
N ALA A 407 -27.95 20.84 6.06
CA ALA A 407 -27.41 22.16 5.74
C ALA A 407 -27.44 23.08 6.97
N ALA A 408 -28.57 23.17 7.67
CA ALA A 408 -28.69 23.96 8.89
C ALA A 408 -27.73 23.49 10.00
N ALA A 409 -27.58 22.17 10.18
CA ALA A 409 -26.66 21.60 11.16
C ALA A 409 -25.19 21.90 10.83
N LEU A 410 -24.80 21.83 9.56
CA LEU A 410 -23.45 22.18 9.12
C LEU A 410 -23.16 23.67 9.28
N LEU A 411 -24.09 24.53 8.89
CA LEU A 411 -24.00 25.96 9.12
C LEU A 411 -23.73 26.26 10.61
N ALA A 412 -24.47 25.59 11.50
CA ALA A 412 -24.26 25.72 12.95
C ALA A 412 -22.89 25.20 13.41
N VAL A 413 -22.39 24.09 12.87
CA VAL A 413 -21.04 23.57 13.19
C VAL A 413 -19.95 24.53 12.72
N PHE A 414 -20.00 24.99 11.47
CA PHE A 414 -18.98 25.87 10.90
C PHE A 414 -18.98 27.25 11.54
N SER A 415 -20.14 27.79 11.89
CA SER A 415 -20.23 29.07 12.59
C SER A 415 -19.55 29.04 13.96
N GLN A 416 -19.53 27.88 14.64
CA GLN A 416 -18.99 27.74 16.00
C GLN A 416 -17.53 27.28 16.04
N THR A 417 -17.05 26.58 15.01
CA THR A 417 -15.69 26.05 14.96
C THR A 417 -14.73 27.12 14.44
N THR A 418 -13.90 27.68 15.33
CA THR A 418 -12.94 28.76 15.02
C THR A 418 -11.50 28.28 14.86
N GLY A 419 -11.22 27.05 15.29
CA GLY A 419 -9.89 26.43 15.22
C GLY A 419 -9.75 25.43 14.09
N LEU A 420 -10.67 25.45 13.11
CA LEU A 420 -10.73 24.44 12.06
C LEU A 420 -9.57 24.64 11.09
N GLU A 421 -8.81 23.57 10.87
CA GLU A 421 -7.62 23.53 10.02
C GLU A 421 -7.88 22.76 8.73
N GLN A 422 -8.78 21.77 8.76
CA GLN A 422 -9.10 20.96 7.59
C GLN A 422 -10.58 20.56 7.54
N VAL A 423 -11.15 20.67 6.34
CA VAL A 423 -12.47 20.13 6.00
C VAL A 423 -12.28 19.23 4.80
N SER A 424 -12.54 17.93 5.00
CA SER A 424 -12.37 16.95 3.94
C SER A 424 -13.59 16.07 3.78
N GLU A 425 -13.94 15.81 2.53
CA GLU A 425 -14.70 14.60 2.23
C GLU A 425 -13.87 13.39 2.59
N ARG A 426 -14.53 12.35 3.10
CA ARG A 426 -13.94 11.01 3.12
C ARG A 426 -13.90 10.53 1.66
N LEU A 427 -13.01 11.14 0.89
CA LEU A 427 -12.67 10.71 -0.44
C LEU A 427 -12.06 9.33 -0.26
N LYS A 428 -12.69 8.33 -0.89
CA LYS A 428 -11.97 7.15 -1.32
C LYS A 428 -10.93 7.66 -2.31
N GLU A 429 -9.80 8.18 -1.84
CA GLU A 429 -8.72 8.65 -2.69
C GLU A 429 -8.19 7.52 -3.60
N ASP A 430 -8.52 6.25 -3.28
CA ASP A 430 -8.24 5.05 -4.08
C ASP A 430 -9.41 4.56 -4.97
N LEU A 431 -10.59 5.18 -4.95
CA LEU A 431 -11.41 5.11 -6.15
C LEU A 431 -10.81 6.16 -7.07
N GLU A 432 -9.84 5.66 -7.83
CA GLU A 432 -9.31 6.22 -9.06
C GLU A 432 -10.29 7.21 -9.67
N PHE A 433 -9.75 8.30 -10.22
CA PHE A 433 -10.38 9.33 -11.02
C PHE A 433 -11.06 8.72 -12.27
N ASN A 434 -11.94 7.76 -12.05
CA ASN A 434 -12.72 7.05 -13.02
C ASN A 434 -13.78 8.07 -13.36
N SER A 435 -13.55 8.81 -14.44
CA SER A 435 -14.47 9.81 -14.99
C SER A 435 -15.91 9.31 -15.02
N ASN A 436 -16.14 8.00 -15.11
CA ASN A 436 -17.45 7.35 -15.01
C ASN A 436 -18.24 7.64 -13.71
N PHE A 437 -17.65 8.27 -12.70
CA PHE A 437 -18.39 8.92 -11.61
C PHE A 437 -18.85 10.36 -11.96
N VAL A 438 -19.14 10.68 -13.22
CA VAL A 438 -19.82 11.94 -13.62
C VAL A 438 -21.12 12.18 -12.82
N ASN A 439 -21.72 11.14 -12.23
CA ASN A 439 -22.81 11.27 -11.26
C ASN A 439 -22.32 11.53 -9.83
N LEU A 440 -21.36 12.45 -9.68
CA LEU A 440 -21.03 13.12 -8.42
C LEU A 440 -22.13 14.15 -8.08
N GLU A 441 -23.39 13.73 -8.10
CA GLU A 441 -24.46 14.32 -7.28
C GLU A 441 -24.20 13.93 -5.81
N GLY A 442 -22.97 14.17 -5.36
CA GLY A 442 -22.59 14.09 -3.96
C GLY A 442 -23.32 15.23 -3.26
N PRO A 443 -23.93 14.99 -2.09
CA PRO A 443 -24.61 16.07 -1.43
C PRO A 443 -23.54 17.06 -0.94
N SER A 444 -23.83 18.33 -1.17
CA SER A 444 -22.85 19.42 -1.15
C SER A 444 -23.14 20.35 0.03
N ILE A 445 -22.13 21.07 0.51
CA ILE A 445 -22.38 22.07 1.55
C ILE A 445 -23.00 23.31 0.89
N THR A 446 -23.96 23.97 1.53
CA THR A 446 -24.53 25.22 1.02
C THR A 446 -23.47 26.33 0.99
N TRP A 447 -23.68 27.35 0.17
CA TRP A 447 -22.77 28.50 0.15
C TRP A 447 -22.72 29.19 1.51
N ASP A 448 -23.86 29.38 2.17
CA ASP A 448 -23.94 29.96 3.52
C ASP A 448 -23.06 29.21 4.53
N ALA A 449 -23.05 27.87 4.47
CA ALA A 449 -22.22 27.05 5.34
C ALA A 449 -20.72 27.23 5.03
N PHE A 450 -20.36 27.34 3.74
CA PHE A 450 -18.99 27.64 3.31
C PHE A 450 -18.54 29.04 3.74
N GLU A 451 -19.40 30.05 3.59
CA GLU A 451 -19.10 31.41 4.01
C GLU A 451 -18.98 31.51 5.54
N ALA A 452 -19.87 30.87 6.30
CA ALA A 452 -19.77 30.81 7.75
C ALA A 452 -18.44 30.17 8.20
N MET A 453 -18.02 29.09 7.53
CA MET A 453 -16.71 28.47 7.79
C MET A 453 -15.56 29.44 7.48
N ALA A 454 -15.60 30.14 6.34
CA ALA A 454 -14.58 31.11 5.95
C ALA A 454 -14.50 32.29 6.95
N ASN A 455 -15.65 32.76 7.44
CA ASN A 455 -15.73 33.79 8.46
C ASN A 455 -15.13 33.35 9.79
N SER A 456 -15.50 32.16 10.27
CA SER A 456 -15.11 31.68 11.60
C SER A 456 -13.70 31.11 11.65
N SER A 457 -13.26 30.43 10.58
CA SER A 457 -12.01 29.66 10.54
C SER A 457 -11.06 30.05 9.40
N GLY A 458 -11.34 31.10 8.61
CA GLY A 458 -10.49 31.44 7.45
C GLY A 458 -9.02 31.75 7.78
N LYS A 459 -8.71 32.11 9.03
CA LYS A 459 -7.34 32.33 9.53
C LYS A 459 -6.62 31.05 9.98
N THR A 460 -7.34 29.94 10.16
CA THR A 460 -6.79 28.66 10.60
C THR A 460 -6.95 27.56 9.56
N LEU A 461 -7.93 27.69 8.67
CA LEU A 461 -8.28 26.69 7.66
C LEU A 461 -7.17 26.58 6.62
N GLN A 462 -6.49 25.45 6.59
CA GLN A 462 -5.39 25.14 5.68
C GLN A 462 -5.83 24.28 4.50
N GLN A 463 -6.85 23.43 4.65
CA GLN A 463 -7.31 22.53 3.59
C GLN A 463 -8.84 22.47 3.51
N PHE A 464 -9.36 22.59 2.29
CA PHE A 464 -10.77 22.42 1.98
C PHE A 464 -10.95 21.54 0.72
N THR A 465 -11.69 20.44 0.84
CA THR A 465 -11.92 19.52 -0.29
C THR A 465 -13.37 19.09 -0.51
N LYS A 466 -14.32 19.83 0.06
CA LYS A 466 -15.74 19.49 0.02
C LYS A 466 -16.44 20.10 -1.21
N PRO A 467 -17.35 19.36 -1.88
CA PRO A 467 -18.23 19.95 -2.87
C PRO A 467 -19.13 21.02 -2.26
N ILE A 468 -19.35 22.11 -2.99
CA ILE A 468 -20.23 23.21 -2.60
C ILE A 468 -21.44 23.20 -3.53
N ALA A 469 -22.63 23.47 -2.97
CA ALA A 469 -23.87 23.55 -3.70
C ALA A 469 -23.77 24.61 -4.79
N THR A 470 -24.46 24.36 -5.91
CA THR A 470 -24.45 25.27 -7.03
C THR A 470 -25.35 26.46 -6.72
N GLU A 471 -24.77 27.64 -6.78
CA GLU A 471 -25.47 28.92 -6.67
C GLU A 471 -25.07 29.82 -7.84
N SER A 472 -25.65 31.00 -7.95
CA SER A 472 -25.37 31.90 -9.06
C SER A 472 -25.17 33.33 -8.59
N ASN A 473 -24.28 34.04 -9.29
CA ASN A 473 -23.96 35.44 -9.03
C ASN A 473 -23.43 35.69 -7.61
N ILE A 474 -22.53 34.81 -7.18
CA ILE A 474 -21.91 34.89 -5.86
C ILE A 474 -20.73 35.85 -5.85
N SER A 475 -20.55 36.55 -4.73
CA SER A 475 -19.41 37.45 -4.50
C SER A 475 -18.12 36.68 -4.23
N THR A 476 -16.98 37.21 -4.70
CA THR A 476 -15.65 36.64 -4.48
C THR A 476 -15.01 37.03 -3.14
N GLU A 477 -15.67 37.89 -2.34
CA GLU A 477 -15.11 38.40 -1.08
C GLU A 477 -14.79 37.32 -0.04
N VAL A 478 -15.49 36.18 -0.08
CA VAL A 478 -15.24 35.05 0.83
C VAL A 478 -13.80 34.57 0.76
N PHE A 479 -13.17 34.62 -0.42
CA PHE A 479 -11.82 34.14 -0.65
C PHE A 479 -10.75 35.02 0.02
N ALA A 480 -11.06 36.30 0.26
CA ALA A 480 -10.18 37.19 1.02
C ALA A 480 -10.12 36.83 2.53
N LYS A 481 -11.11 36.09 3.02
CA LYS A 481 -11.17 35.64 4.43
C LYS A 481 -10.31 34.38 4.66
N LEU A 482 -10.08 33.60 3.61
CA LEU A 482 -9.34 32.33 3.60
C LEU A 482 -7.82 32.52 3.55
N THR A 483 -7.30 33.33 4.47
CA THR A 483 -5.88 33.77 4.49
C THR A 483 -4.88 32.64 4.78
N ALA A 484 -5.29 31.59 5.49
CA ALA A 484 -4.44 30.45 5.81
C ALA A 484 -4.59 29.26 4.86
N LEU A 485 -5.49 29.34 3.87
CA LEU A 485 -5.81 28.20 3.01
C LEU A 485 -4.64 27.88 2.08
N ARG A 486 -4.14 26.64 2.16
CA ARG A 486 -3.04 26.10 1.36
C ARG A 486 -3.51 25.15 0.27
N VAL A 487 -4.53 24.33 0.58
CA VAL A 487 -5.06 23.32 -0.34
C VAL A 487 -6.54 23.57 -0.58
N LEU A 488 -6.91 23.82 -1.84
CA LEU A 488 -8.29 23.97 -2.28
C LEU A 488 -8.60 22.93 -3.36
N ASN A 489 -9.49 21.99 -3.06
CA ASN A 489 -10.14 21.16 -4.09
C ASN A 489 -11.54 21.69 -4.36
N TRP A 490 -11.70 22.27 -5.55
CA TRP A 490 -12.91 22.91 -6.03
C TRP A 490 -13.75 21.93 -6.86
N VAL A 491 -14.95 21.66 -6.36
CA VAL A 491 -15.95 20.82 -7.00
C VAL A 491 -17.29 21.56 -6.90
N CYS A 492 -17.48 22.57 -7.73
CA CYS A 492 -18.64 23.44 -7.68
C CYS A 492 -18.82 24.22 -9.00
N VAL A 493 -20.03 24.24 -9.55
CA VAL A 493 -20.38 25.03 -10.75
C VAL A 493 -21.05 26.35 -10.42
N THR A 494 -20.83 26.87 -9.22
CA THR A 494 -21.32 28.20 -8.82
C THR A 494 -20.71 29.28 -9.71
N SER A 495 -21.57 30.18 -10.20
CA SER A 495 -21.13 31.33 -10.98
C SER A 495 -20.81 32.53 -10.09
N PHE A 496 -19.69 33.18 -10.39
CA PHE A 496 -19.21 34.37 -9.68
C PHE A 496 -19.43 35.66 -10.48
N ILE A 497 -19.76 36.74 -9.77
CA ILE A 497 -19.73 38.10 -10.32
C ILE A 497 -18.27 38.53 -10.45
N CYS A 498 -17.78 38.61 -11.68
CA CYS A 498 -16.39 38.97 -11.97
C CYS A 498 -16.29 40.43 -12.44
N ASP A 499 -16.53 41.36 -11.52
CA ASP A 499 -16.24 42.78 -11.75
C ASP A 499 -14.79 43.06 -11.32
N PRO A 500 -13.87 43.43 -12.25
CA PRO A 500 -12.49 43.76 -11.91
C PRO A 500 -12.36 44.84 -10.83
N ALA A 501 -13.36 45.73 -10.67
CA ALA A 501 -13.36 46.75 -9.62
C ALA A 501 -13.71 46.20 -8.23
N GLN A 502 -14.39 45.05 -8.16
CA GLN A 502 -14.85 44.43 -6.91
C GLN A 502 -13.99 43.24 -6.48
N THR A 503 -13.36 42.53 -7.44
CA THR A 503 -12.51 41.39 -7.14
C THR A 503 -11.25 41.88 -6.42
N ARG A 504 -11.11 41.51 -5.14
CA ARG A 504 -9.92 41.82 -4.34
C ARG A 504 -8.72 41.04 -4.85
N VAL A 505 -7.64 41.77 -5.12
CA VAL A 505 -6.35 41.20 -5.55
C VAL A 505 -5.74 40.27 -4.50
N ASP A 506 -6.06 40.45 -3.21
CA ASP A 506 -5.42 39.72 -2.09
C ASP A 506 -6.15 38.43 -1.65
N GLY A 507 -6.97 37.83 -2.52
CA GLY A 507 -7.64 36.56 -2.23
C GLY A 507 -6.66 35.37 -2.18
N LEU A 508 -6.82 34.48 -1.19
CA LEU A 508 -6.07 33.21 -1.09
C LEU A 508 -4.53 33.33 -1.11
N PRO A 509 -3.91 34.21 -0.30
CA PRO A 509 -2.47 34.50 -0.38
C PRO A 509 -1.57 33.29 -0.06
N SER A 510 -2.06 32.34 0.76
CA SER A 510 -1.33 31.15 1.19
C SER A 510 -1.57 29.92 0.30
N LEU A 511 -2.36 30.03 -0.78
CA LEU A 511 -2.76 28.89 -1.57
C LEU A 511 -1.58 28.30 -2.34
N THR A 512 -1.22 27.05 -2.02
CA THR A 512 -0.13 26.31 -2.65
C THR A 512 -0.62 25.29 -3.67
N THR A 513 -1.79 24.68 -3.41
CA THR A 513 -2.34 23.60 -4.21
C THR A 513 -3.79 23.90 -4.58
N LEU A 514 -4.05 23.98 -5.89
CA LEU A 514 -5.39 24.15 -6.44
C LEU A 514 -5.77 22.92 -7.25
N GLN A 515 -6.87 22.28 -6.91
CA GLN A 515 -7.47 21.18 -7.67
C GLN A 515 -8.84 21.61 -8.20
N LEU A 516 -9.04 21.46 -9.50
CA LEU A 516 -10.25 21.81 -10.21
C LEU A 516 -10.84 20.54 -10.80
N THR A 517 -11.94 20.05 -10.23
CA THR A 517 -12.61 18.84 -10.76
C THR A 517 -13.82 19.22 -11.62
N ARG A 518 -14.61 20.17 -11.12
CA ARG A 518 -15.77 20.72 -11.81
C ARG A 518 -15.90 22.18 -11.39
N GLN A 519 -15.85 23.09 -12.35
CA GLN A 519 -15.89 24.53 -12.12
C GLN A 519 -16.80 25.22 -13.15
N HIS A 520 -17.35 26.37 -12.78
CA HIS A 520 -17.89 27.33 -13.74
C HIS A 520 -16.75 28.21 -14.28
N PRO A 521 -16.75 28.63 -15.56
CA PRO A 521 -15.68 29.45 -16.14
C PRO A 521 -15.38 30.73 -15.35
N SER A 522 -16.41 31.37 -14.80
CA SER A 522 -16.22 32.60 -13.99
C SER A 522 -15.42 32.40 -12.71
N PHE A 523 -15.26 31.16 -12.21
CA PHE A 523 -14.34 30.90 -11.11
C PHE A 523 -12.88 31.09 -11.51
N LEU A 524 -12.48 30.60 -12.70
CA LEU A 524 -11.13 30.79 -13.24
C LEU A 524 -10.89 32.27 -13.57
N ILE A 525 -11.88 32.97 -14.11
CA ILE A 525 -11.83 34.43 -14.33
C ILE A 525 -11.54 35.17 -13.02
N ALA A 526 -12.23 34.81 -11.93
CA ALA A 526 -11.98 35.40 -10.61
C ALA A 526 -10.56 35.09 -10.11
N LEU A 527 -10.10 33.83 -10.20
CA LEU A 527 -8.76 33.44 -9.77
C LEU A 527 -7.63 34.06 -10.60
N LYS A 528 -7.88 34.34 -11.89
CA LYS A 528 -6.95 35.08 -12.76
C LYS A 528 -6.70 36.50 -12.25
N GLN A 529 -7.71 37.14 -11.66
CA GLN A 529 -7.63 38.49 -11.09
C GLN A 529 -6.99 38.52 -9.69
N MET A 530 -7.02 37.39 -8.96
CA MET A 530 -6.38 37.27 -7.66
C MET A 530 -4.86 37.08 -7.80
N ASN A 531 -4.09 37.68 -6.90
CA ASN A 531 -2.68 37.38 -6.76
C ASN A 531 -2.52 36.10 -5.92
N LEU A 532 -2.11 35.02 -6.58
CA LEU A 532 -1.81 33.73 -5.95
C LEU A 532 -0.28 33.57 -5.86
N PRO A 533 0.43 34.24 -4.92
CA PRO A 533 1.90 34.24 -4.90
C PRO A 533 2.48 32.88 -4.49
N SER A 534 1.73 32.11 -3.71
CA SER A 534 2.16 30.83 -3.13
C SER A 534 1.81 29.63 -3.99
N LEU A 535 1.11 29.81 -5.12
CA LEU A 535 0.63 28.69 -5.94
C LEU A 535 1.81 27.93 -6.56
N ARG A 536 1.83 26.60 -6.36
CA ARG A 536 2.89 25.71 -6.86
C ARG A 536 2.34 24.47 -7.57
N THR A 537 1.22 23.94 -7.10
CA THR A 537 0.61 22.72 -7.63
C THR A 537 -0.77 23.04 -8.20
N LEU A 538 -1.01 22.64 -9.45
CA LEU A 538 -2.31 22.75 -10.11
C LEU A 538 -2.78 21.36 -10.57
N ARG A 539 -4.02 21.00 -10.26
CA ARG A 539 -4.66 19.77 -10.77
C ARG A 539 -5.90 20.11 -11.58
N LEU A 540 -5.91 19.73 -12.85
CA LEU A 540 -6.97 19.98 -13.82
C LEU A 540 -7.72 18.68 -14.12
N GLY A 541 -8.99 18.61 -13.75
CA GLY A 541 -9.91 17.53 -14.10
C GLY A 541 -10.55 17.75 -15.47
N ASN A 542 -10.92 18.99 -15.78
CA ASN A 542 -11.46 19.41 -17.07
C ASN A 542 -10.77 20.70 -17.54
N HIS A 543 -10.66 20.84 -18.87
CA HIS A 543 -10.04 21.98 -19.53
C HIS A 543 -11.10 22.77 -20.29
N ASP A 544 -11.05 24.10 -20.19
CA ASP A 544 -11.85 25.07 -20.92
C ASP A 544 -10.97 26.24 -21.36
N ASP A 545 -11.49 27.16 -22.18
CA ASP A 545 -10.73 28.30 -22.71
C ASP A 545 -10.14 29.18 -21.59
N GLU A 546 -10.82 29.29 -20.45
CA GLU A 546 -10.36 30.06 -19.29
C GLU A 546 -9.16 29.42 -18.58
N THR A 547 -8.97 28.11 -18.75
CA THR A 547 -7.82 27.38 -18.21
C THR A 547 -6.52 27.88 -18.85
N ASP A 548 -6.53 28.13 -20.16
CA ASP A 548 -5.36 28.63 -20.89
C ASP A 548 -4.98 30.03 -20.41
N ASP A 549 -5.98 30.89 -20.23
CA ASP A 549 -5.82 32.24 -19.72
C ASP A 549 -5.29 32.27 -18.28
N PHE A 550 -5.78 31.37 -17.42
CA PHE A 550 -5.26 31.19 -16.08
C PHE A 550 -3.79 30.75 -16.08
N LEU A 551 -3.43 29.77 -16.91
CA LEU A 551 -2.07 29.27 -17.04
C LEU A 551 -1.10 30.34 -17.58
N ARG A 552 -1.55 31.24 -18.47
CA ARG A 552 -0.72 32.37 -18.93
C ARG A 552 -0.36 33.33 -17.79
N VAL A 553 -1.27 33.54 -16.83
CA VAL A 553 -1.06 34.47 -15.70
C VAL A 553 -0.25 33.82 -14.58
N HIS A 554 -0.59 32.59 -14.20
CA HIS A 554 -0.01 31.95 -13.01
C HIS A 554 0.96 30.81 -13.31
N GLY A 555 1.08 30.35 -14.56
CA GLY A 555 1.88 29.18 -14.94
C GLY A 555 3.36 29.28 -14.58
N SER A 556 3.94 30.48 -14.63
CA SER A 556 5.32 30.72 -14.21
C SER A 556 5.61 30.38 -12.74
N LYS A 557 4.59 30.30 -11.89
CA LYS A 557 4.72 29.94 -10.47
C LYS A 557 4.63 28.44 -10.23
N LEU A 558 4.08 27.69 -11.18
CA LEU A 558 3.79 26.27 -11.04
C LEU A 558 5.06 25.42 -11.15
N THR A 559 5.23 24.54 -10.17
CA THR A 559 6.27 23.50 -10.15
C THR A 559 5.68 22.12 -10.41
N GLU A 560 4.39 21.94 -10.15
CA GLU A 560 3.70 20.67 -10.33
C GLU A 560 2.36 20.87 -11.06
N VAL A 561 2.11 20.07 -12.09
CA VAL A 561 0.81 20.05 -12.76
C VAL A 561 0.30 18.63 -12.90
N VAL A 562 -0.95 18.41 -12.51
CA VAL A 562 -1.70 17.18 -12.74
C VAL A 562 -2.78 17.46 -13.78
N VAL A 563 -2.78 16.72 -14.87
CA VAL A 563 -3.69 16.89 -16.01
C VAL A 563 -4.33 15.57 -16.40
N SER A 564 -5.52 15.60 -16.97
CA SER A 564 -6.11 14.42 -17.62
C SER A 564 -5.39 14.09 -18.94
N SER A 565 -5.66 12.90 -19.49
CA SER A 565 -5.12 12.40 -20.76
C SER A 565 -5.45 13.27 -21.98
N ASP A 566 -6.35 14.24 -21.83
CA ASP A 566 -6.78 15.18 -22.87
C ASP A 566 -5.87 16.41 -23.02
N LEU A 567 -4.55 16.25 -22.89
CA LEU A 567 -3.57 17.33 -23.11
C LEU A 567 -3.70 17.99 -24.49
N ASP A 568 -4.14 17.23 -25.51
CA ASP A 568 -4.43 17.72 -26.87
C ASP A 568 -5.52 18.80 -26.92
N LYS A 569 -6.34 18.96 -25.87
CA LYS A 569 -7.38 20.00 -25.80
C LYS A 569 -6.83 21.35 -25.38
N LEU A 570 -5.64 21.42 -24.79
CA LEU A 570 -5.01 22.70 -24.48
C LEU A 570 -4.48 23.31 -25.78
N GLU A 571 -4.91 24.53 -26.10
CA GLU A 571 -4.39 25.25 -27.26
C GLU A 571 -2.95 25.73 -27.02
N ILE A 572 -2.56 25.82 -25.74
CA ILE A 572 -1.23 26.23 -25.31
C ILE A 572 -0.29 25.04 -25.05
N ASN A 573 1.00 25.29 -25.27
CA ASN A 573 2.04 24.40 -24.79
C ASN A 573 2.30 24.65 -23.30
N ILE A 574 1.89 23.71 -22.45
CA ILE A 574 2.04 23.83 -21.00
C ILE A 574 3.50 24.05 -20.56
N PHE A 575 4.47 23.48 -21.28
CA PHE A 575 5.89 23.63 -20.97
C PHE A 575 6.43 25.03 -21.30
N GLU A 576 5.74 25.79 -22.14
CA GLU A 576 6.10 27.19 -22.47
C GLU A 576 5.51 28.17 -21.45
N VAL A 577 4.28 27.93 -20.99
CA VAL A 577 3.63 28.79 -19.98
C VAL A 577 4.05 28.46 -18.54
N CYS A 578 4.55 27.26 -18.30
CA CYS A 578 5.03 26.79 -16.99
C CYS A 578 6.54 26.45 -17.03
N PRO A 579 7.45 27.44 -17.17
CA PRO A 579 8.89 27.20 -17.29
C PRO A 579 9.53 26.52 -16.06
N ASN A 580 8.92 26.70 -14.87
CA ASN A 580 9.41 26.16 -13.60
C ASN A 580 8.83 24.77 -13.26
N LEU A 581 8.10 24.15 -14.19
CA LEU A 581 7.47 22.84 -14.00
C LEU A 581 8.55 21.77 -13.80
N SER A 582 8.61 21.15 -12.62
CA SER A 582 9.53 20.06 -12.28
C SER A 582 8.85 18.69 -12.31
N LEU A 583 7.53 18.63 -12.06
CA LEU A 583 6.72 17.42 -12.10
C LEU A 583 5.45 17.62 -12.92
N ILE A 584 5.19 16.72 -13.85
CA ILE A 584 3.88 16.60 -14.51
C ILE A 584 3.28 15.22 -14.25
N THR A 585 2.03 15.18 -13.80
CA THR A 585 1.26 13.94 -13.62
C THR A 585 0.14 13.87 -14.65
N ILE A 586 0.09 12.80 -15.42
CA ILE A 586 -0.91 12.55 -16.45
C ILE A 586 -1.86 11.46 -15.95
N LEU A 587 -3.11 11.83 -15.71
CA LEU A 587 -4.19 10.92 -15.33
C LEU A 587 -4.73 10.25 -16.60
N MET A 588 -4.51 8.94 -16.74
CA MET A 588 -4.98 8.15 -17.87
C MET A 588 -6.32 7.51 -17.55
N ASP A 589 -7.37 8.11 -18.09
CA ASP A 589 -8.74 7.64 -17.90
C ASP A 589 -9.02 6.35 -18.70
N PRO A 590 -9.79 5.38 -18.15
CA PRO A 590 -10.26 4.17 -18.83
C PRO A 590 -10.91 4.36 -20.19
N ASP A 591 -11.49 5.52 -20.49
CA ASP A 591 -12.16 5.74 -21.77
C ASP A 591 -11.15 5.63 -22.93
N VAL A 592 -11.21 4.46 -23.58
CA VAL A 592 -10.24 3.81 -24.48
C VAL A 592 -9.68 4.69 -25.60
N TRP A 593 -10.35 5.80 -25.91
CA TRP A 593 -9.97 6.74 -26.95
C TRP A 593 -8.87 7.73 -26.53
N SER A 594 -8.67 7.99 -25.24
CA SER A 594 -7.74 9.02 -24.75
C SER A 594 -6.27 8.55 -24.67
N ALA A 595 -6.01 7.26 -24.50
CA ALA A 595 -4.64 6.71 -24.39
C ALA A 595 -3.78 6.91 -25.66
N ARG A 596 -4.40 6.96 -26.85
CA ARG A 596 -3.70 7.29 -28.11
C ARG A 596 -3.22 8.74 -28.18
N LYS A 597 -3.92 9.64 -27.48
CA LYS A 597 -3.71 11.09 -27.50
C LYS A 597 -2.77 11.57 -26.40
N ALA A 598 -2.82 10.94 -25.22
CA ALA A 598 -2.02 11.34 -24.06
C ALA A 598 -0.49 11.38 -24.31
N LEU A 599 0.00 10.56 -25.25
CA LEU A 599 1.40 10.50 -25.67
C LEU A 599 1.60 11.01 -27.10
N ASN A 600 0.75 11.92 -27.55
CA ASN A 600 0.94 12.58 -28.83
C ASN A 600 2.30 13.29 -28.81
N PRO A 601 3.25 12.90 -29.69
CA PRO A 601 4.59 13.48 -29.69
C PRO A 601 4.58 15.00 -29.81
N LYS A 602 3.50 15.60 -30.35
CA LYS A 602 3.39 17.05 -30.55
C LYS A 602 3.58 17.87 -29.26
N HIS A 603 3.05 17.44 -28.12
CA HIS A 603 3.21 18.17 -26.85
C HIS A 603 4.65 18.12 -26.31
N PHE A 604 5.34 17.02 -26.58
CA PHE A 604 6.71 16.84 -26.14
C PHE A 604 7.71 17.40 -27.18
N SER A 605 7.32 17.49 -28.45
CA SER A 605 8.20 17.82 -29.58
C SER A 605 8.28 19.31 -29.96
N SER A 606 7.82 20.24 -29.10
CA SER A 606 8.03 21.66 -29.39
C SER A 606 9.52 22.00 -29.39
N LYS A 607 10.01 22.61 -30.47
CA LYS A 607 11.42 23.03 -30.61
C LYS A 607 11.85 24.12 -29.61
N LYS A 608 10.91 24.71 -28.84
CA LYS A 608 11.15 25.83 -27.93
C LYS A 608 11.30 25.44 -26.45
N THR A 609 11.21 24.16 -26.09
CA THR A 609 11.17 23.71 -24.68
C THR A 609 12.54 23.63 -24.00
N THR A 610 13.61 24.16 -24.59
CA THR A 610 14.98 24.06 -24.07
C THR A 610 15.20 24.71 -22.69
N GLY A 611 14.23 25.49 -22.18
CA GLY A 611 14.25 26.10 -20.85
C GLY A 611 13.45 25.37 -19.77
N CYS A 612 12.89 24.18 -20.04
CA CYS A 612 11.99 23.52 -19.10
C CYS A 612 12.76 22.85 -17.93
N SER A 613 12.29 23.09 -16.71
CA SER A 613 12.85 22.51 -15.47
C SER A 613 12.32 21.09 -15.16
N LEU A 614 11.71 20.41 -16.14
CA LEU A 614 11.01 19.15 -15.91
C LEU A 614 11.97 18.03 -15.51
N GLU A 615 11.81 17.52 -14.29
CA GLU A 615 12.63 16.45 -13.72
C GLU A 615 11.90 15.10 -13.70
N LYS A 616 10.56 15.12 -13.61
CA LYS A 616 9.75 13.92 -13.46
C LYS A 616 8.44 13.97 -14.25
N ILE A 617 8.12 12.87 -14.91
CA ILE A 617 6.81 12.62 -15.51
C ILE A 617 6.17 11.44 -14.78
N GLN A 618 4.95 11.61 -14.27
CA GLN A 618 4.19 10.56 -13.61
C GLN A 618 2.95 10.21 -14.43
N PHE A 619 2.68 8.93 -14.61
CA PHE A 619 1.46 8.43 -15.22
C PHE A 619 0.66 7.68 -14.16
N GLU A 620 -0.58 8.13 -13.95
CA GLU A 620 -1.57 7.46 -13.11
C GLU A 620 -2.58 6.76 -14.01
N ILE A 621 -2.64 5.43 -13.95
CA ILE A 621 -3.31 4.59 -14.93
C ILE A 621 -4.30 3.69 -14.21
N SER A 622 -5.58 3.83 -14.52
CA SER A 622 -6.62 3.02 -13.88
C SER A 622 -6.57 1.54 -14.28
N TYR A 623 -6.19 1.22 -15.53
CA TYR A 623 -6.22 -0.16 -16.03
C TYR A 623 -5.02 -0.56 -16.89
N TRP A 624 -4.36 -1.64 -16.48
CA TRP A 624 -3.20 -2.21 -17.18
C TRP A 624 -3.49 -2.69 -18.61
N SER A 625 -4.71 -3.16 -18.88
CA SER A 625 -5.10 -3.63 -20.22
C SER A 625 -4.86 -2.58 -21.29
N MET A 626 -5.03 -1.30 -20.95
CA MET A 626 -4.81 -0.19 -21.88
C MET A 626 -3.37 -0.12 -22.40
N ILE A 627 -2.37 -0.38 -21.56
CA ILE A 627 -0.97 -0.26 -22.00
C ILE A 627 -0.62 -1.31 -23.07
N LYS A 628 -1.16 -2.52 -22.96
CA LYS A 628 -0.80 -3.63 -23.86
C LYS A 628 -1.12 -3.33 -25.32
N ASP A 629 -2.21 -2.63 -25.56
CA ASP A 629 -2.67 -2.28 -26.91
C ASP A 629 -1.82 -1.15 -27.53
N TYR A 630 -1.00 -0.47 -26.71
CA TYR A 630 -0.25 0.73 -27.09
C TYR A 630 1.25 0.63 -26.89
N ILE A 631 1.80 -0.59 -26.72
CA ILE A 631 3.24 -0.81 -26.47
C ILE A 631 4.13 -0.06 -27.48
N ALA A 632 3.78 -0.09 -28.78
CA ALA A 632 4.56 0.58 -29.82
C ALA A 632 4.54 2.11 -29.72
N ALA A 633 3.42 2.70 -29.30
CA ALA A 633 3.30 4.15 -29.12
C ALA A 633 4.14 4.62 -27.92
N TRP A 634 4.10 3.89 -26.81
CA TRP A 634 4.96 4.13 -25.65
C TRP A 634 6.44 4.04 -25.99
N GLU A 635 6.84 3.05 -26.78
CA GLU A 635 8.23 2.91 -27.23
C GLU A 635 8.68 4.11 -28.05
N THR A 636 7.84 4.52 -29.00
CA THR A 636 8.10 5.70 -29.83
C THR A 636 8.24 6.95 -28.96
N ALA A 637 7.34 7.17 -28.00
CA ALA A 637 7.39 8.31 -27.08
C ALA A 637 8.67 8.29 -26.22
N PHE A 638 9.02 7.14 -25.65
CA PHE A 638 10.23 7.00 -24.81
C PHE A 638 11.53 7.23 -25.58
N THR A 639 11.57 6.89 -26.88
CA THR A 639 12.72 7.25 -27.71
C THR A 639 12.82 8.75 -28.02
N GLY A 640 11.72 9.50 -27.90
CA GLY A 640 11.66 10.94 -28.20
C GLY A 640 12.04 11.88 -27.05
N PHE A 641 12.03 11.42 -25.79
CA PHE A 641 12.19 12.31 -24.62
C PHE A 641 13.57 12.98 -24.52
N ASN A 642 14.64 12.34 -25.01
CA ASN A 642 15.97 12.91 -25.06
C ASN A 642 16.30 13.24 -26.53
N PRO A 643 16.60 14.51 -26.90
CA PRO A 643 17.13 15.61 -26.07
C PRO A 643 16.15 16.70 -25.62
N GLN A 644 14.83 16.51 -25.75
CA GLN A 644 13.84 17.56 -25.51
C GLN A 644 13.76 18.03 -24.06
N PHE A 645 13.96 17.13 -23.09
CA PHE A 645 13.92 17.43 -21.66
C PHE A 645 15.27 17.08 -21.00
N PRO A 646 16.26 17.98 -21.04
CA PRO A 646 17.61 17.67 -20.56
C PRO A 646 17.69 17.41 -19.05
N ASN A 647 16.71 17.91 -18.27
CA ASN A 647 16.62 17.73 -16.83
C ASN A 647 15.78 16.52 -16.40
N LEU A 648 15.13 15.82 -17.34
CA LEU A 648 14.26 14.69 -17.02
C LEU A 648 15.10 13.52 -16.48
N ARG A 649 14.79 13.09 -15.25
CA ARG A 649 15.51 12.02 -14.53
C ARG A 649 14.63 10.84 -14.20
N GLU A 650 13.31 11.02 -14.13
CA GLU A 650 12.37 9.98 -13.72
C GLU A 650 11.09 9.98 -14.56
N ILE A 651 10.68 8.78 -14.96
CA ILE A 651 9.34 8.50 -15.44
C ILE A 651 8.73 7.50 -14.46
N GLN A 652 7.63 7.87 -13.82
CA GLN A 652 6.92 7.03 -12.88
C GLN A 652 5.63 6.51 -13.51
N ILE A 653 5.37 5.21 -13.41
CA ILE A 653 4.10 4.61 -13.85
C ILE A 653 3.53 3.80 -12.71
N ASP A 654 2.34 4.16 -12.26
CA ASP A 654 1.72 3.58 -11.07
C ASP A 654 1.39 2.08 -11.21
N GLN A 655 1.00 1.64 -12.40
CA GLN A 655 0.74 0.25 -12.77
C GLN A 655 2.00 -0.51 -13.21
N CYS A 656 3.19 0.09 -13.08
CA CYS A 656 4.43 -0.64 -13.35
C CYS A 656 4.65 -1.70 -12.29
N GLU A 657 4.62 -2.96 -12.72
CA GLU A 657 4.93 -4.11 -11.88
C GLU A 657 6.26 -4.70 -12.31
N TRP A 658 7.28 -4.56 -11.45
CA TRP A 658 8.58 -5.12 -11.75
C TRP A 658 8.54 -6.64 -11.76
N PRO A 659 9.06 -7.28 -12.82
CA PRO A 659 9.12 -8.72 -12.88
C PRO A 659 10.04 -9.27 -11.80
N THR A 660 9.63 -10.39 -11.21
CA THR A 660 10.26 -10.94 -10.00
C THR A 660 11.24 -12.06 -10.33
N ASN A 661 11.02 -12.74 -11.45
CA ASN A 661 11.84 -13.85 -11.93
C ASN A 661 12.40 -13.61 -13.35
N GLU A 662 13.44 -14.36 -13.70
CA GLU A 662 14.21 -14.24 -14.95
C GLU A 662 13.35 -14.31 -16.22
N ARG A 663 12.31 -15.15 -16.20
CA ARG A 663 11.41 -15.30 -17.34
C ARG A 663 10.51 -14.08 -17.51
N GLU A 664 9.91 -13.60 -16.42
CA GLU A 664 9.11 -12.38 -16.45
C GLU A 664 9.97 -11.20 -16.93
N ILE A 665 11.23 -11.12 -16.49
CA ILE A 665 12.18 -10.11 -16.93
C ILE A 665 12.33 -10.12 -18.45
N THR A 666 12.52 -11.31 -19.03
CA THR A 666 12.70 -11.49 -20.48
C THR A 666 11.46 -11.05 -21.30
N LYS A 667 10.27 -11.20 -20.72
CA LYS A 667 9.00 -10.86 -21.40
C LYS A 667 8.46 -9.47 -21.05
N SER A 668 9.06 -8.81 -20.06
CA SER A 668 8.53 -7.58 -19.50
C SER A 668 8.89 -6.38 -20.36
N TYR A 669 7.86 -5.73 -20.90
CA TYR A 669 8.00 -4.45 -21.58
C TYR A 669 8.56 -3.38 -20.64
N TRP A 670 8.24 -3.47 -19.34
CA TRP A 670 8.79 -2.56 -18.32
C TRP A 670 10.31 -2.62 -18.24
N VAL A 671 10.89 -3.82 -18.27
CA VAL A 671 12.34 -3.98 -18.27
C VAL A 671 12.93 -3.41 -19.55
N ARG A 672 12.33 -3.72 -20.70
CA ARG A 672 12.76 -3.18 -21.99
C ARG A 672 12.75 -1.64 -22.00
N TRP A 673 11.68 -1.03 -21.51
CA TRP A 673 11.53 0.42 -21.43
C TRP A 673 12.47 1.05 -20.42
N ALA A 674 12.63 0.45 -19.24
CA ALA A 674 13.57 0.91 -18.23
C ALA A 674 15.01 0.89 -18.76
N GLU A 675 15.43 -0.19 -19.43
CA GLU A 675 16.76 -0.28 -20.04
C GLU A 675 16.95 0.70 -21.20
N MET A 676 15.89 1.00 -21.95
CA MET A 676 15.92 2.00 -23.02
C MET A 676 16.07 3.42 -22.47
N LEU A 677 15.25 3.79 -21.48
CA LEU A 677 15.30 5.09 -20.81
C LEU A 677 16.62 5.31 -20.04
N LEU A 678 17.18 4.24 -19.47
CA LEU A 678 18.45 4.30 -18.74
C LEU A 678 19.62 4.72 -19.65
N LYS A 679 19.58 4.41 -20.95
CA LYS A 679 20.58 4.91 -21.93
C LYS A 679 20.60 6.44 -22.03
N HIS A 680 19.50 7.07 -21.65
CA HIS A 680 19.31 8.51 -21.62
C HIS A 680 19.41 9.09 -20.21
N ASN A 681 19.88 8.31 -19.21
CA ASN A 681 19.91 8.66 -17.79
C ASN A 681 18.53 8.93 -17.15
N ILE A 682 17.45 8.40 -17.75
CA ILE A 682 16.09 8.50 -17.22
C ILE A 682 15.73 7.18 -16.52
N ASN A 683 15.29 7.24 -15.26
CA ASN A 683 14.84 6.08 -14.51
C ASN A 683 13.34 5.84 -14.76
N LEU A 684 12.97 4.62 -15.13
CA LEU A 684 11.58 4.17 -15.05
C LEU A 684 11.32 3.64 -13.63
N THR A 685 10.30 4.15 -12.95
CA THR A 685 9.92 3.78 -11.58
C THR A 685 8.47 3.27 -11.50
N ASP A 686 8.19 2.41 -10.52
CA ASP A 686 6.83 2.01 -10.17
C ASP A 686 6.14 3.04 -9.26
N LYS A 687 4.88 2.80 -8.86
CA LYS A 687 4.14 3.67 -7.93
C LYS A 687 4.85 4.01 -6.62
N SER A 688 5.80 3.19 -6.17
CA SER A 688 6.57 3.42 -4.95
C SER A 688 7.86 4.22 -5.19
N GLY A 689 8.12 4.64 -6.43
CA GLY A 689 9.36 5.30 -6.82
C GLY A 689 10.51 4.30 -7.02
N LYS A 690 10.24 3.00 -6.98
CA LYS A 690 11.27 1.99 -7.13
C LYS A 690 11.60 1.80 -8.60
N LYS A 691 12.88 1.92 -8.91
CA LYS A 691 13.43 1.73 -10.26
C LYS A 691 13.83 0.30 -10.57
N TRP A 692 13.83 -0.04 -11.85
CA TRP A 692 14.51 -1.23 -12.34
C TRP A 692 16.01 -1.17 -12.02
N ARG A 693 16.54 -2.27 -11.48
CA ARG A 693 17.98 -2.48 -11.34
C ARG A 693 18.38 -3.60 -12.28
N PRO A 694 19.16 -3.33 -13.34
CA PRO A 694 19.67 -4.37 -14.21
C PRO A 694 20.32 -5.48 -13.39
N ARG A 695 19.87 -6.73 -13.56
CA ARG A 695 20.50 -7.88 -12.90
C ARG A 695 21.81 -8.20 -13.62
N LEU A 696 22.78 -8.74 -12.87
CA LEU A 696 24.02 -9.24 -13.44
C LEU A 696 23.69 -10.23 -14.57
N LYS A 697 24.10 -9.90 -15.80
CA LYS A 697 24.05 -10.82 -16.93
C LYS A 697 25.20 -11.81 -16.73
N VAL A 698 24.87 -13.08 -16.53
CA VAL A 698 25.83 -14.18 -16.36
C VAL A 698 26.32 -14.65 -17.72
#